data_AF-A0AA85A3R8-F1
#
_entry.id   AF-A0AA85A3R8-F1
#
_cell.length_a   1.000
_cell.length_b   1.000
_cell.length_c   1.000
_cell.angle_alpha   90.00
_cell.angle_beta   90.00
_cell.angle_gamma   90.00
#
_symmetry.space_group_name_H-M   'P 1'
#
loop_
_entity.id
_entity.type
_entity.pdbx_description
1 polymer ?
#
loop_
_entity_poly.entity_id
_entity_poly.type
_entity_poly.pdbx_seq_one_letter_code
_entity_poly.pdbx_strand_id
1 'polypeptide(L)'
;MEANGEVPDLDESLYSRQLYVYGAEGMRRMATTDILVIGLEGLGLEVAKNIILAGVKSVTLCDDTPLCIADLTSHYFADLNDIGHPRAEICKNKLSELNNHVSVRVLNKHKLGAEDFRNFSVVVLNQGSEDLCVEYGDICRSLGVKFVVASTCGLFGKVFCDFGTDFVVYDPTGEVPSSVMIQQIEKSKQGLVTCLEETRHGFQDGDYVTFSEVKGMVELNGCQPRRVTVVGPDVFSIGDTSNFNPYISGGMCTLVKMPLKINFLPYRTAYYSPIFMTTDFVKTERPAQIHLFFKALSDYKNSNGSLPKPWCRTDSRTFVDYVHKVNKQVESTNASVSSIDEKLATLFGCVCSGQCSPVLSFIGSFAAQEVMKACSGKFTPLQQWMYFDATECLWMSSDEDFVVSENDAKPIGSRYDGQIAIFGRAFQEKLKGLKYFIVGSGAIGCELLKNFALMGVGAGPSGKIVVTDMDLIERSNLNRQFLFRPWDIHKMKSVVASAAAKLINPELNIEAHENRVGPETEKIYDDEFFEKLDGIANALDNVEARTYVDRRCVYYRKPLLESGTLGTKGNVQVVIPYLTESYSSSQDPPEKSFPACTLKNFPYLIEHTLQWARDLFEGLFVHQSQAMSSFLQDPPGFLERTLSNQGNQPLETLETLKTNLLDKRPSSFEDCVTWARLLWQDLFSNTIAQLLFNFPRDHVTSTGSDFWSGTKRCPHPLQFDVQDTTHLEFISAASNLRAECYGIPQCRNLSKISEIVQSVVVPPFVPRSGVRIDVTEAEAQARSAAPITDTSRLEKLQKALRSFSNTSTLHINVIEFEKDDDTNFHMDFITTTSNLRAENYEIPPADRLKSKLIAGKIIPAIATTTSLVAGLVCLELFKLVQGHKNLELFKNAYVDLALPFTSFYEPVAPIKSKYYDTEFSLWDRFELSGPMTLQGLIEYFKDSLKLNVTMLSQDVSMLYAFFMPEAKRKERLVMSLKDLVEVVNKRKIPPHVKVLVFDVCCSDEHDKDVDVPYIRYVLEPAK
;
A
#
# COMPACT_ATOMS: atom_id res chain seq x y z
N MET A 1 -26.68 -15.35 23.84
CA MET A 1 -26.62 -14.84 25.22
C MET A 1 -25.52 -13.79 25.24
N GLU A 2 -25.91 -12.52 25.28
CA GLU A 2 -24.98 -11.38 25.33
C GLU A 2 -24.45 -11.25 26.75
N ALA A 3 -23.15 -11.45 26.93
CA ALA A 3 -22.48 -11.16 28.19
C ALA A 3 -22.11 -9.67 28.18
N ASN A 4 -22.70 -8.91 29.11
CA ASN A 4 -22.31 -7.56 29.51
C ASN A 4 -20.91 -7.57 30.16
N GLY A 5 -19.86 -7.84 29.38
CA GLY A 5 -18.47 -7.59 29.77
C GLY A 5 -18.03 -6.28 29.15
N GLU A 6 -17.44 -5.39 29.96
CA GLU A 6 -16.80 -4.16 29.49
C GLU A 6 -15.92 -4.47 28.27
N VAL A 7 -16.26 -3.85 27.15
CA VAL A 7 -15.55 -4.01 25.88
C VAL A 7 -14.15 -3.44 26.07
N PRO A 8 -13.07 -4.19 25.80
CA PRO A 8 -11.73 -3.62 25.90
C PRO A 8 -11.60 -2.45 24.92
N ASP A 9 -11.18 -1.29 25.43
CA ASP A 9 -10.86 -0.12 24.60
C ASP A 9 -9.75 -0.51 23.62
N LEU A 10 -10.05 -0.40 22.33
CA LEU A 10 -9.08 -0.67 21.27
C LEU A 10 -8.07 0.48 21.21
N ASP A 11 -6.78 0.15 21.25
CA ASP A 11 -5.72 1.14 21.08
C ASP A 11 -5.65 1.60 19.61
N GLU A 12 -6.45 2.59 19.24
CA GLU A 12 -6.53 3.13 17.88
C GLU A 12 -5.19 3.70 17.39
N SER A 13 -4.33 4.16 18.30
CA SER A 13 -3.02 4.70 17.97
C SER A 13 -2.03 3.62 17.50
N LEU A 14 -2.16 2.40 18.02
CA LEU A 14 -1.37 1.24 17.59
C LEU A 14 -2.00 0.54 16.38
N TYR A 15 -3.30 0.25 16.45
CA TYR A 15 -4.01 -0.56 15.45
C TYR A 15 -4.59 0.25 14.29
N SER A 16 -4.34 1.56 14.19
CA SER A 16 -4.90 2.49 13.19
C SER A 16 -5.04 1.87 11.79
N ARG A 17 -3.95 1.37 11.21
CA ARG A 17 -3.97 0.83 9.83
C ARG A 17 -4.72 -0.49 9.70
N GLN A 18 -4.69 -1.32 10.74
CA GLN A 18 -5.37 -2.61 10.79
C GLN A 18 -6.88 -2.46 11.07
N LEU A 19 -7.28 -1.41 11.81
CA LEU A 19 -8.68 -1.07 12.05
C LEU A 19 -9.44 -0.82 10.74
N TYR A 20 -8.78 -0.20 9.74
CA TYR A 20 -9.39 -0.01 8.43
C TYR A 20 -9.50 -1.31 7.61
N VAL A 21 -8.80 -2.38 8.00
CA VAL A 21 -8.90 -3.71 7.39
C VAL A 21 -9.97 -4.54 8.10
N TYR A 22 -9.91 -4.65 9.42
CA TYR A 22 -10.79 -5.53 10.19
C TYR A 22 -12.07 -4.86 10.71
N GLY A 23 -12.07 -3.54 10.87
CA GLY A 23 -13.13 -2.82 11.56
C GLY A 23 -13.09 -3.07 13.08
N ALA A 24 -13.71 -2.18 13.84
CA ALA A 24 -13.73 -2.26 15.31
C ALA A 24 -14.30 -3.59 15.82
N GLU A 25 -15.40 -4.07 15.23
CA GLU A 25 -16.05 -5.32 15.66
C GLU A 25 -15.17 -6.56 15.40
N GLY A 26 -14.49 -6.62 14.25
CA GLY A 26 -13.54 -7.69 13.95
C GLY A 26 -12.38 -7.71 14.94
N MET A 27 -11.83 -6.53 15.27
CA MET A 27 -10.77 -6.37 16.25
C MET A 27 -11.19 -6.79 17.66
N ARG A 28 -12.40 -6.41 18.11
CA ARG A 28 -12.93 -6.79 19.45
C ARG A 28 -13.04 -8.31 19.61
N ARG A 29 -13.49 -9.01 18.57
CA ARG A 29 -13.57 -10.48 18.58
C ARG A 29 -12.19 -11.13 18.65
N MET A 30 -11.20 -10.59 17.93
CA MET A 30 -9.82 -11.05 18.03
C MET A 30 -9.25 -10.82 19.44
N ALA A 31 -9.46 -9.63 20.01
CA ALA A 31 -8.95 -9.25 21.33
C ALA A 31 -9.51 -10.09 22.50
N THR A 32 -10.54 -10.92 22.27
CA THR A 32 -11.12 -11.83 23.27
C THR A 32 -10.77 -13.31 23.03
N THR A 33 -9.99 -13.60 21.99
CA THR A 33 -9.68 -14.97 21.54
C THR A 33 -8.32 -15.46 22.06
N ASP A 34 -8.33 -16.61 22.75
CA ASP A 34 -7.12 -17.35 23.16
C ASP A 34 -6.70 -18.36 22.08
N ILE A 35 -5.42 -18.36 21.71
CA ILE A 35 -4.86 -19.17 20.60
C ILE A 35 -3.71 -20.06 21.09
N LEU A 36 -3.68 -21.30 20.60
CA LEU A 36 -2.56 -22.22 20.78
C LEU A 36 -1.80 -22.38 19.47
N VAL A 37 -0.47 -22.15 19.50
CA VAL A 37 0.43 -22.37 18.38
C VAL A 37 1.39 -23.51 18.73
N ILE A 38 1.30 -24.61 17.98
CA ILE A 38 2.08 -25.83 18.16
C ILE A 38 3.16 -25.90 17.08
N GLY A 39 4.41 -26.13 17.49
CA GLY A 39 5.59 -26.15 16.61
C GLY A 39 6.09 -24.74 16.29
N LEU A 40 7.34 -24.44 16.68
CA LEU A 40 8.00 -23.14 16.60
C LEU A 40 9.32 -23.23 15.81
N GLU A 41 9.38 -24.08 14.76
CA GLU A 41 10.32 -23.80 13.67
C GLU A 41 9.99 -22.43 13.02
N GLY A 42 10.78 -22.00 12.02
CA GLY A 42 10.54 -20.74 11.31
C GLY A 42 9.09 -20.53 10.83
N LEU A 43 8.36 -21.61 10.46
CA LEU A 43 6.96 -21.50 10.04
C LEU A 43 6.06 -21.05 11.17
N GLY A 44 6.12 -21.76 12.31
CA GLY A 44 5.28 -21.46 13.46
C GLY A 44 5.66 -20.14 14.11
N LEU A 45 6.95 -19.77 14.06
CA LEU A 45 7.41 -18.45 14.47
C LEU A 45 6.76 -17.35 13.61
N GLU A 46 6.72 -17.51 12.29
CA GLU A 46 6.07 -16.55 11.38
C GLU A 46 4.57 -16.43 11.61
N VAL A 47 3.90 -17.56 11.85
CA VAL A 47 2.48 -17.61 12.22
C VAL A 47 2.25 -16.85 13.53
N ALA A 48 3.02 -17.15 14.57
CA ALA A 48 2.91 -16.51 15.88
C ALA A 48 3.17 -15.00 15.81
N LYS A 49 4.21 -14.57 15.09
CA LYS A 49 4.54 -13.15 14.88
C LYS A 49 3.34 -12.38 14.34
N ASN A 50 2.72 -12.88 13.26
CA ASN A 50 1.59 -12.22 12.62
C ASN A 50 0.33 -12.22 13.52
N ILE A 51 0.03 -13.31 14.23
CA ILE A 51 -1.11 -13.40 15.16
C ILE A 51 -0.96 -12.41 16.33
N ILE A 52 0.24 -12.28 16.89
CA ILE A 52 0.51 -11.39 18.02
C ILE A 52 0.41 -9.93 17.59
N LEU A 53 0.99 -9.58 16.44
CA LEU A 53 0.86 -8.24 15.88
C LEU A 53 -0.60 -7.86 15.62
N ALA A 54 -1.44 -8.85 15.23
CA ALA A 54 -2.86 -8.65 15.01
C ALA A 54 -3.67 -8.29 16.27
N GLY A 55 -3.17 -8.57 17.46
CA GLY A 55 -3.85 -8.18 18.71
C GLY A 55 -4.96 -9.12 19.16
N VAL A 56 -4.59 -10.39 19.39
CA VAL A 56 -5.47 -11.38 20.05
C VAL A 56 -5.38 -11.30 21.57
N LYS A 57 -6.25 -12.00 22.32
CA LYS A 57 -6.19 -11.97 23.79
C LYS A 57 -4.89 -12.59 24.32
N SER A 58 -4.60 -13.80 23.89
CA SER A 58 -3.39 -14.51 24.28
C SER A 58 -2.93 -15.51 23.24
N VAL A 59 -1.63 -15.74 23.20
CA VAL A 59 -0.98 -16.78 22.39
C VAL A 59 -0.20 -17.69 23.32
N THR A 60 -0.53 -18.97 23.31
CA THR A 60 0.24 -20.00 24.01
C THR A 60 1.09 -20.76 23.00
N LEU A 61 2.39 -20.84 23.25
CA LEU A 61 3.37 -21.52 22.41
C LEU A 61 3.62 -22.93 22.96
N CYS A 62 3.63 -23.94 22.10
CA CYS A 62 3.93 -25.32 22.47
C CYS A 62 4.98 -25.90 21.53
N ASP A 63 6.24 -25.86 21.96
CA ASP A 63 7.35 -26.53 21.30
C ASP A 63 8.53 -26.65 22.29
N ASP A 64 8.69 -27.84 22.86
CA ASP A 64 9.80 -28.18 23.75
C ASP A 64 11.00 -28.80 23.00
N THR A 65 10.95 -28.84 21.67
CA THR A 65 12.05 -29.33 20.84
C THR A 65 13.27 -28.41 21.00
N PRO A 66 14.45 -28.97 21.29
CA PRO A 66 15.69 -28.19 21.32
C PRO A 66 16.00 -27.58 19.95
N LEU A 67 16.37 -26.30 19.93
CA LEU A 67 16.84 -25.62 18.73
C LEU A 67 18.11 -26.32 18.20
N CYS A 68 18.14 -26.58 16.91
CA CYS A 68 19.33 -27.08 16.20
C CYS A 68 19.85 -26.05 15.20
N ILE A 69 21.08 -26.23 14.71
CA ILE A 69 21.72 -25.28 13.78
C ILE A 69 20.92 -25.06 12.49
N ALA A 70 20.25 -26.12 11.99
CA ALA A 70 19.44 -26.04 10.78
C ALA A 70 18.19 -25.15 10.97
N ASP A 71 17.71 -24.97 12.20
CA ASP A 71 16.56 -24.09 12.47
C ASP A 71 16.91 -22.62 12.21
N LEU A 72 18.18 -22.24 12.37
CA LEU A 72 18.64 -20.86 12.12
C LEU A 72 18.56 -20.43 10.65
N THR A 73 18.26 -21.36 9.73
CA THR A 73 17.93 -21.04 8.33
C THR A 73 16.68 -20.16 8.24
N SER A 74 15.73 -20.34 9.16
CA SER A 74 14.46 -19.63 9.13
C SER A 74 14.06 -18.98 10.45
N HIS A 75 14.74 -19.32 11.56
CA HIS A 75 14.42 -18.82 12.89
C HIS A 75 15.11 -17.48 13.17
N TYR A 76 14.39 -16.37 12.98
CA TYR A 76 14.94 -15.00 13.13
C TYR A 76 14.99 -14.46 14.57
N PHE A 77 14.53 -15.24 15.55
CA PHE A 77 14.60 -14.90 16.98
C PHE A 77 15.63 -15.69 17.76
N ALA A 78 16.40 -16.58 17.12
CA ALA A 78 17.43 -17.37 17.79
C ALA A 78 18.81 -17.05 17.20
N ASP A 79 19.84 -17.25 18.02
CA ASP A 79 21.24 -17.21 17.59
C ASP A 79 21.99 -18.51 17.93
N LEU A 80 23.30 -18.53 17.67
CA LEU A 80 24.13 -19.72 17.90
C LEU A 80 24.21 -20.15 19.38
N ASN A 81 24.00 -19.23 20.33
CA ASN A 81 24.02 -19.52 21.76
C ASN A 81 22.72 -20.18 22.25
N ASP A 82 21.63 -20.05 21.48
CA ASP A 82 20.34 -20.64 21.81
C ASP A 82 20.26 -22.14 21.45
N ILE A 83 21.23 -22.68 20.71
CA ILE A 83 21.26 -24.10 20.32
C ILE A 83 21.16 -25.01 21.54
N GLY A 84 20.26 -25.99 21.48
CA GLY A 84 19.97 -26.92 22.57
C GLY A 84 18.87 -26.46 23.54
N HIS A 85 18.45 -25.19 23.49
CA HIS A 85 17.33 -24.70 24.30
C HIS A 85 15.98 -24.92 23.61
N PRO A 86 14.88 -25.11 24.38
CA PRO A 86 13.54 -25.24 23.80
C PRO A 86 13.12 -24.02 22.98
N ARG A 87 12.66 -24.25 21.74
CA ARG A 87 12.26 -23.19 20.80
C ARG A 87 11.17 -22.25 21.34
N ALA A 88 10.18 -22.79 22.04
CA ALA A 88 9.10 -21.96 22.62
C ALA A 88 9.62 -20.99 23.70
N GLU A 89 10.57 -21.42 24.53
CA GLU A 89 11.16 -20.57 25.58
C GLU A 89 12.06 -19.48 24.99
N ILE A 90 12.82 -19.80 23.92
CA ILE A 90 13.62 -18.80 23.17
C ILE A 90 12.71 -17.70 22.62
N CYS A 91 11.59 -18.09 22.01
CA CYS A 91 10.68 -17.16 21.34
C CYS A 91 9.84 -16.30 22.28
N LYS A 92 9.50 -16.82 23.47
CA LYS A 92 8.52 -16.23 24.39
C LYS A 92 8.72 -14.73 24.62
N ASN A 93 9.92 -14.33 25.03
CA ASN A 93 10.20 -12.94 25.39
C ASN A 93 10.15 -12.04 24.14
N LYS A 94 10.84 -12.44 23.05
CA LYS A 94 10.89 -11.66 21.81
C LYS A 94 9.51 -11.50 21.14
N LEU A 95 8.67 -12.52 21.21
CA LEU A 95 7.27 -12.45 20.73
C LEU A 95 6.41 -11.56 21.63
N SER A 96 6.59 -11.60 22.95
CA SER A 96 5.83 -10.74 23.88
C SER A 96 6.11 -9.25 23.69
N GLU A 97 7.32 -8.89 23.25
CA GLU A 97 7.70 -7.49 22.96
C GLU A 97 7.02 -6.91 21.71
N LEU A 98 6.51 -7.76 20.81
CA LEU A 98 5.85 -7.30 19.58
C LEU A 98 4.54 -6.58 19.88
N ASN A 99 3.83 -7.01 20.92
CA ASN A 99 2.55 -6.44 21.27
C ASN A 99 2.22 -6.61 22.75
N ASN A 100 2.34 -5.52 23.52
CA ASN A 100 2.08 -5.51 24.96
C ASN A 100 0.61 -5.79 25.35
N HIS A 101 -0.32 -5.74 24.38
CA HIS A 101 -1.73 -6.09 24.60
C HIS A 101 -1.98 -7.59 24.52
N VAL A 102 -1.02 -8.38 24.01
CA VAL A 102 -1.18 -9.84 23.83
C VAL A 102 -0.38 -10.59 24.88
N SER A 103 -1.06 -11.42 25.68
CA SER A 103 -0.37 -12.29 26.63
C SER A 103 0.30 -13.48 25.92
N VAL A 104 1.63 -13.59 25.99
CA VAL A 104 2.37 -14.74 25.44
C VAL A 104 2.79 -15.71 26.53
N ARG A 105 2.45 -17.00 26.37
CA ARG A 105 2.73 -18.07 27.34
C ARG A 105 3.40 -19.26 26.67
N VAL A 106 4.04 -20.11 27.46
CA VAL A 106 4.62 -21.37 26.99
C VAL A 106 3.93 -22.53 27.69
N LEU A 107 3.57 -23.55 26.93
CA LEU A 107 3.06 -24.84 27.42
C LEU A 107 4.15 -25.90 27.19
N ASN A 108 4.83 -26.29 28.26
CA ASN A 108 5.91 -27.27 28.23
C ASN A 108 5.34 -28.70 28.29
N LYS A 109 4.86 -29.20 27.14
CA LYS A 109 4.36 -30.58 26.99
C LYS A 109 4.70 -31.14 25.60
N HIS A 110 5.30 -32.33 25.57
CA HIS A 110 5.59 -33.07 24.34
C HIS A 110 4.34 -33.56 23.58
N LYS A 111 3.28 -33.95 24.30
CA LYS A 111 2.02 -34.43 23.71
C LYS A 111 0.83 -33.80 24.43
N LEU A 112 -0.15 -33.38 23.64
CA LEU A 112 -1.34 -32.68 24.13
C LEU A 112 -2.57 -33.58 24.02
N GLY A 113 -3.48 -33.44 24.98
CA GLY A 113 -4.77 -34.13 24.99
C GLY A 113 -5.95 -33.16 24.93
N ALA A 114 -7.17 -33.69 24.96
CA ALA A 114 -8.39 -32.89 24.86
C ALA A 114 -8.50 -31.79 25.93
N GLU A 115 -8.06 -32.04 27.17
CA GLU A 115 -8.10 -31.04 28.25
C GLU A 115 -7.19 -29.83 27.97
N ASP A 116 -6.10 -30.03 27.23
CA ASP A 116 -5.19 -28.93 26.87
C ASP A 116 -5.83 -27.99 25.86
N PHE A 117 -6.79 -28.45 25.06
CA PHE A 117 -7.37 -27.68 23.95
C PHE A 117 -8.61 -26.88 24.36
N ARG A 118 -9.29 -27.28 25.45
CA ARG A 118 -10.60 -26.73 25.87
C ARG A 118 -10.64 -25.21 26.05
N ASN A 119 -9.51 -24.60 26.43
CA ASN A 119 -9.45 -23.17 26.73
C ASN A 119 -9.08 -22.32 25.51
N PHE A 120 -8.83 -22.92 24.35
CA PHE A 120 -8.45 -22.20 23.14
C PHE A 120 -9.62 -22.12 22.17
N SER A 121 -9.74 -20.98 21.50
CA SER A 121 -10.72 -20.83 20.41
C SER A 121 -10.15 -21.35 19.08
N VAL A 122 -8.84 -21.19 18.88
CA VAL A 122 -8.14 -21.64 17.68
C VAL A 122 -6.87 -22.39 18.08
N VAL A 123 -6.64 -23.53 17.44
CA VAL A 123 -5.39 -24.31 17.53
C VAL A 123 -4.73 -24.31 16.16
N VAL A 124 -3.45 -23.96 16.14
CA VAL A 124 -2.63 -23.97 14.93
C VAL A 124 -1.53 -25.01 15.09
N LEU A 125 -1.52 -25.99 14.19
CA LEU A 125 -0.48 -27.03 14.14
C LEU A 125 0.47 -26.76 12.98
N ASN A 126 1.71 -26.41 13.30
CA ASN A 126 2.78 -26.19 12.33
C ASN A 126 3.67 -27.43 12.22
N GLN A 127 4.02 -27.82 10.99
CA GLN A 127 4.92 -28.94 10.69
C GLN A 127 4.52 -30.28 11.35
N GLY A 128 3.23 -30.48 11.63
CA GLY A 128 2.71 -31.72 12.21
C GLY A 128 2.75 -32.89 11.24
N SER A 129 2.98 -34.10 11.76
CA SER A 129 2.79 -35.34 10.98
C SER A 129 1.32 -35.55 10.65
N GLU A 130 1.03 -36.32 9.60
CA GLU A 130 -0.37 -36.58 9.20
C GLU A 130 -1.17 -37.26 10.31
N ASP A 131 -0.54 -38.17 11.07
CA ASP A 131 -1.17 -38.83 12.21
C ASP A 131 -1.56 -37.82 13.31
N LEU A 132 -0.69 -36.83 13.55
CA LEU A 132 -0.95 -35.77 14.53
C LEU A 132 -2.02 -34.80 14.05
N CYS A 133 -2.03 -34.45 12.76
CA CYS A 133 -3.07 -33.61 12.18
C CYS A 133 -4.46 -34.26 12.32
N VAL A 134 -4.55 -35.57 12.12
CA VAL A 134 -5.78 -36.34 12.33
C VAL A 134 -6.16 -36.35 13.82
N GLU A 135 -5.22 -36.68 14.71
CA GLU A 135 -5.48 -36.75 16.15
C GLU A 135 -5.97 -35.39 16.71
N TYR A 136 -5.23 -34.33 16.44
CA TYR A 136 -5.55 -32.99 16.95
C TYR A 136 -6.76 -32.37 16.24
N GLY A 137 -6.96 -32.66 14.95
CA GLY A 137 -8.17 -32.27 14.23
C GLY A 137 -9.43 -32.92 14.81
N ASP A 138 -9.40 -34.22 15.10
CA ASP A 138 -10.52 -34.94 15.72
C ASP A 138 -10.81 -34.38 17.13
N ILE A 139 -9.79 -34.07 17.92
CA ILE A 139 -9.94 -33.42 19.24
C ILE A 139 -10.58 -32.04 19.09
N CYS A 140 -10.02 -31.16 18.24
CA CYS A 140 -10.53 -29.81 18.03
C CYS A 140 -12.01 -29.84 17.60
N ARG A 141 -12.34 -30.71 16.64
CA ARG A 141 -13.71 -30.90 16.17
C ARG A 141 -14.66 -31.32 17.28
N SER A 142 -14.24 -32.24 18.16
CA SER A 142 -15.06 -32.70 19.29
C SER A 142 -15.34 -31.61 20.33
N LEU A 143 -14.46 -30.61 20.42
CA LEU A 143 -14.56 -29.50 21.38
C LEU A 143 -15.14 -28.22 20.76
N GLY A 144 -15.41 -28.20 19.45
CA GLY A 144 -15.84 -26.97 18.74
C GLY A 144 -14.71 -25.93 18.59
N VAL A 145 -13.46 -26.35 18.74
CA VAL A 145 -12.26 -25.52 18.58
C VAL A 145 -11.90 -25.47 17.09
N LYS A 146 -11.58 -24.27 16.59
CA LYS A 146 -11.17 -24.10 15.19
C LYS A 146 -9.74 -24.61 15.00
N PHE A 147 -9.49 -25.29 13.90
CA PHE A 147 -8.21 -25.94 13.64
C PHE A 147 -7.59 -25.45 12.34
N VAL A 148 -6.33 -25.04 12.40
CA VAL A 148 -5.51 -24.64 11.24
C VAL A 148 -4.25 -25.47 11.22
N VAL A 149 -3.87 -25.98 10.05
CA VAL A 149 -2.60 -26.69 9.84
C VAL A 149 -1.79 -25.93 8.81
N ALA A 150 -0.49 -25.78 9.07
CA ALA A 150 0.46 -25.24 8.11
C ALA A 150 1.72 -26.13 8.06
N SER A 151 2.25 -26.39 6.87
CA SER A 151 3.50 -27.14 6.73
C SER A 151 4.28 -26.69 5.50
N THR A 152 5.61 -26.77 5.56
CA THR A 152 6.49 -26.46 4.43
C THR A 152 7.60 -27.49 4.31
N CYS A 153 7.89 -27.90 3.08
CA CYS A 153 8.95 -28.86 2.74
C CYS A 153 9.74 -28.28 1.56
N GLY A 154 10.90 -27.68 1.81
CA GLY A 154 11.69 -27.01 0.79
C GLY A 154 10.92 -25.90 0.06
N LEU A 155 10.65 -26.12 -1.23
CA LEU A 155 9.91 -25.19 -2.10
C LEU A 155 8.39 -25.43 -2.12
N PHE A 156 7.87 -26.34 -1.29
CA PHE A 156 6.47 -26.71 -1.22
C PHE A 156 5.86 -26.30 0.11
N GLY A 157 4.55 -26.03 0.10
CA GLY A 157 3.80 -25.69 1.31
C GLY A 157 2.34 -26.11 1.24
N LYS A 158 1.72 -26.26 2.42
CA LYS A 158 0.29 -26.50 2.55
C LYS A 158 -0.33 -25.70 3.70
N VAL A 159 -1.59 -25.33 3.54
CA VAL A 159 -2.48 -24.82 4.59
C VAL A 159 -3.79 -25.61 4.56
N PHE A 160 -4.31 -25.95 5.74
CA PHE A 160 -5.65 -26.54 5.90
C PHE A 160 -6.43 -25.80 6.98
N CYS A 161 -7.75 -25.65 6.77
CA CYS A 161 -8.66 -25.04 7.74
C CYS A 161 -9.88 -25.92 8.03
N ASP A 162 -10.22 -26.01 9.31
CA ASP A 162 -11.47 -26.58 9.83
C ASP A 162 -12.08 -25.68 10.91
N PHE A 163 -13.14 -24.95 10.56
CA PHE A 163 -13.86 -24.06 11.48
C PHE A 163 -15.24 -24.61 11.92
N GLY A 164 -15.49 -25.91 11.74
CA GLY A 164 -16.74 -26.57 12.16
C GLY A 164 -17.86 -26.54 11.11
N THR A 165 -19.08 -26.93 11.52
CA THR A 165 -20.25 -27.13 10.63
C THR A 165 -21.26 -25.98 10.64
N ASP A 166 -20.94 -24.82 11.23
CA ASP A 166 -21.83 -23.66 11.22
C ASP A 166 -21.02 -22.36 11.41
N PHE A 167 -19.94 -22.20 10.64
CA PHE A 167 -19.10 -21.02 10.74
C PHE A 167 -19.76 -19.83 10.03
N VAL A 168 -19.92 -18.72 10.74
CA VAL A 168 -20.58 -17.51 10.22
C VAL A 168 -19.55 -16.48 9.77
N VAL A 169 -19.60 -16.13 8.49
CA VAL A 169 -18.86 -15.02 7.89
C VAL A 169 -19.77 -13.81 7.82
N TYR A 170 -19.42 -12.72 8.51
CA TYR A 170 -20.22 -11.50 8.59
C TYR A 170 -19.90 -10.52 7.45
N ASP A 171 -18.68 -10.60 6.93
CA ASP A 171 -18.23 -9.81 5.79
C ASP A 171 -17.28 -10.67 4.96
N PRO A 172 -17.70 -11.17 3.77
CA PRO A 172 -16.89 -12.08 2.97
C PRO A 172 -15.71 -11.41 2.24
N THR A 173 -15.72 -10.09 2.05
CA THR A 173 -14.77 -9.41 1.15
C THR A 173 -13.99 -8.26 1.80
N GLY A 174 -14.50 -7.67 2.88
CA GLY A 174 -13.95 -6.44 3.48
C GLY A 174 -14.18 -5.16 2.68
N GLU A 175 -14.77 -5.23 1.48
CA GLU A 175 -15.04 -4.05 0.66
C GLU A 175 -16.04 -3.10 1.33
N VAL A 176 -15.89 -1.80 1.12
CA VAL A 176 -16.90 -0.86 1.63
C VAL A 176 -18.22 -1.10 0.89
N PRO A 177 -19.37 -1.26 1.59
CA PRO A 177 -20.65 -1.44 0.92
C PRO A 177 -20.95 -0.27 -0.02
N SER A 178 -21.18 -0.58 -1.30
CA SER A 178 -21.46 0.46 -2.30
C SER A 178 -22.79 1.15 -2.00
N SER A 179 -22.83 2.44 -2.32
CA SER A 179 -24.04 3.26 -2.22
C SER A 179 -24.26 4.03 -3.51
N VAL A 180 -25.52 4.21 -3.90
CA VAL A 180 -25.91 4.86 -5.15
C VAL A 180 -27.13 5.75 -4.92
N MET A 181 -27.09 6.95 -5.50
CA MET A 181 -28.20 7.89 -5.48
C MET A 181 -29.30 7.47 -6.45
N ILE A 182 -30.54 7.74 -6.04
CA ILE A 182 -31.74 7.31 -6.72
C ILE A 182 -32.31 8.46 -7.53
N GLN A 183 -32.63 8.20 -8.80
CA GLN A 183 -33.38 9.10 -9.66
C GLN A 183 -34.88 8.87 -9.52
N GLN A 184 -35.31 7.61 -9.56
CA GLN A 184 -36.71 7.22 -9.57
C GLN A 184 -36.91 5.84 -8.95
N ILE A 185 -38.08 5.65 -8.31
CA ILE A 185 -38.57 4.33 -7.88
C ILE A 185 -39.98 4.13 -8.41
N GLU A 186 -40.19 3.08 -9.19
CA GLU A 186 -41.51 2.73 -9.68
C GLU A 186 -42.38 2.13 -8.57
N LYS A 187 -43.65 2.53 -8.56
CA LYS A 187 -44.70 1.87 -7.79
C LYS A 187 -45.27 0.72 -8.61
N SER A 188 -44.66 -0.46 -8.50
CA SER A 188 -45.02 -1.63 -9.31
C SER A 188 -44.72 -2.94 -8.58
N LYS A 189 -45.13 -4.08 -9.16
CA LYS A 189 -44.81 -5.41 -8.59
C LYS A 189 -43.31 -5.72 -8.62
N GLN A 190 -42.56 -5.07 -9.51
CA GLN A 190 -41.12 -5.25 -9.64
C GLN A 190 -40.36 -4.18 -8.86
N GLY A 191 -40.94 -3.00 -8.61
CA GLY A 191 -40.28 -1.92 -7.90
C GLY A 191 -38.93 -1.57 -8.54
N LEU A 192 -38.96 -1.11 -9.79
CA LEU A 192 -37.74 -0.73 -10.49
C LEU A 192 -37.15 0.54 -9.88
N VAL A 193 -35.87 0.48 -9.53
CA VAL A 193 -35.08 1.59 -9.02
C VAL A 193 -34.12 2.01 -10.11
N THR A 194 -34.21 3.27 -10.52
CA THR A 194 -33.32 3.90 -11.50
C THR A 194 -32.32 4.78 -10.76
N CYS A 195 -31.03 4.57 -11.02
CA CYS A 195 -29.94 5.34 -10.45
C CYS A 195 -29.85 6.72 -11.11
N LEU A 196 -29.24 7.70 -10.43
CA LEU A 196 -28.97 9.01 -11.00
C LEU A 196 -28.12 8.91 -12.29
N GLU A 197 -28.36 9.79 -13.26
CA GLU A 197 -27.66 9.81 -14.55
C GLU A 197 -26.13 9.66 -14.40
N GLU A 198 -25.52 8.88 -15.30
CA GLU A 198 -24.09 8.52 -15.33
C GLU A 198 -23.59 7.69 -14.12
N THR A 199 -24.46 7.30 -13.19
CA THR A 199 -24.08 6.48 -12.03
C THR A 199 -24.43 5.00 -12.27
N ARG A 200 -23.42 4.13 -12.19
CA ARG A 200 -23.63 2.66 -12.19
C ARG A 200 -23.74 2.16 -10.75
N HIS A 201 -24.70 1.28 -10.47
CA HIS A 201 -24.90 0.77 -9.11
C HIS A 201 -23.84 -0.26 -8.69
N GLY A 202 -23.29 -1.02 -9.64
CA GLY A 202 -22.28 -2.05 -9.37
C GLY A 202 -22.77 -3.29 -8.59
N PHE A 203 -24.05 -3.33 -8.18
CA PHE A 203 -24.69 -4.50 -7.57
C PHE A 203 -24.73 -5.72 -8.51
N GLN A 204 -24.81 -6.91 -7.90
CA GLN A 204 -24.97 -8.21 -8.54
C GLN A 204 -26.32 -8.84 -8.17
N ASP A 205 -26.77 -9.80 -8.98
CA ASP A 205 -27.99 -10.55 -8.69
C ASP A 205 -27.90 -11.30 -7.37
N GLY A 206 -28.88 -11.07 -6.49
CA GLY A 206 -28.90 -11.67 -5.15
C GLY A 206 -28.24 -10.84 -4.06
N ASP A 207 -27.63 -9.69 -4.38
CA ASP A 207 -27.25 -8.70 -3.38
C ASP A 207 -28.46 -8.23 -2.58
N TYR A 208 -28.21 -7.64 -1.41
CA TYR A 208 -29.25 -7.05 -0.57
C TYR A 208 -28.97 -5.57 -0.37
N VAL A 209 -30.02 -4.75 -0.35
CA VAL A 209 -29.92 -3.30 -0.19
C VAL A 209 -30.91 -2.76 0.84
N THR A 210 -30.58 -1.61 1.42
CA THR A 210 -31.50 -0.78 2.21
C THR A 210 -31.49 0.65 1.67
N PHE A 211 -32.42 1.47 2.13
CA PHE A 211 -32.66 2.82 1.61
C PHE A 211 -32.67 3.87 2.72
N SER A 212 -32.26 5.08 2.37
CA SER A 212 -32.40 6.27 3.20
C SER A 212 -32.74 7.48 2.33
N GLU A 213 -33.28 8.54 2.93
CA GLU A 213 -33.56 9.82 2.25
C GLU A 213 -34.58 9.77 1.09
N VAL A 214 -35.30 8.67 0.91
CA VAL A 214 -36.34 8.55 -0.13
C VAL A 214 -37.55 9.39 0.25
N LYS A 215 -37.86 10.43 -0.54
CA LYS A 215 -39.05 11.27 -0.32
C LYS A 215 -40.24 10.72 -1.10
N GLY A 216 -41.42 10.77 -0.49
CA GLY A 216 -42.66 10.22 -1.05
C GLY A 216 -42.89 8.75 -0.72
N MET A 217 -41.89 7.89 -0.94
CA MET A 217 -41.97 6.44 -0.66
C MET A 217 -41.24 6.08 0.64
N VAL A 218 -41.72 6.61 1.77
CA VAL A 218 -41.03 6.58 3.07
C VAL A 218 -40.90 5.18 3.68
N GLU A 219 -41.71 4.22 3.24
CA GLU A 219 -41.69 2.82 3.67
C GLU A 219 -40.37 2.12 3.34
N LEU A 220 -39.60 2.66 2.39
CA LEU A 220 -38.27 2.14 2.05
C LEU A 220 -37.19 2.61 3.02
N ASN A 221 -37.34 3.77 3.66
CA ASN A 221 -36.30 4.33 4.52
C ASN A 221 -36.09 3.44 5.76
N GLY A 222 -34.87 2.91 5.93
CA GLY A 222 -34.53 2.00 7.02
C GLY A 222 -35.22 0.63 6.92
N CYS A 223 -35.69 0.23 5.73
CA CYS A 223 -36.35 -1.06 5.56
C CYS A 223 -35.39 -2.24 5.78
N GLN A 224 -35.97 -3.41 6.08
CA GLN A 224 -35.23 -4.67 6.11
C GLN A 224 -34.57 -4.92 4.75
N PRO A 225 -33.35 -5.51 4.71
CA PRO A 225 -32.61 -5.67 3.47
C PRO A 225 -33.44 -6.37 2.39
N ARG A 226 -33.53 -5.73 1.22
CA ARG A 226 -34.31 -6.23 0.08
C ARG A 226 -33.38 -6.81 -0.97
N ARG A 227 -33.74 -7.98 -1.49
CA ARG A 227 -32.96 -8.68 -2.52
C ARG A 227 -33.02 -7.92 -3.85
N VAL A 228 -31.86 -7.76 -4.48
CA VAL A 228 -31.66 -7.12 -5.77
C VAL A 228 -31.80 -8.13 -6.89
N THR A 229 -32.46 -7.71 -7.98
CA THR A 229 -32.39 -8.35 -9.31
C THR A 229 -31.93 -7.30 -10.30
N VAL A 230 -30.77 -7.52 -10.93
CA VAL A 230 -30.14 -6.56 -11.84
C VAL A 230 -30.90 -6.57 -13.17
N VAL A 231 -31.29 -5.39 -13.64
CA VAL A 231 -31.99 -5.21 -14.93
C VAL A 231 -31.06 -4.60 -15.97
N GLY A 232 -30.22 -3.65 -15.54
CA GLY A 232 -29.21 -2.98 -16.36
C GLY A 232 -28.05 -2.49 -15.49
N PRO A 233 -27.13 -1.66 -16.01
CA PRO A 233 -26.03 -1.09 -15.24
C PRO A 233 -26.45 0.01 -14.25
N ASP A 234 -27.62 0.60 -14.47
CA ASP A 234 -28.20 1.77 -13.79
C ASP A 234 -29.62 1.50 -13.26
N VAL A 235 -30.17 0.30 -13.50
CA VAL A 235 -31.53 -0.08 -13.11
C VAL A 235 -31.55 -1.47 -12.47
N PHE A 236 -32.25 -1.59 -11.34
CA PHE A 236 -32.45 -2.86 -10.65
C PHE A 236 -33.84 -2.95 -10.01
N SER A 237 -34.28 -4.16 -9.70
CA SER A 237 -35.56 -4.46 -9.05
C SER A 237 -35.36 -4.82 -7.58
N ILE A 238 -36.28 -4.35 -6.71
CA ILE A 238 -36.32 -4.69 -5.26
C ILE A 238 -37.61 -5.43 -4.85
N GLY A 239 -38.35 -5.96 -5.83
CA GLY A 239 -39.65 -6.60 -5.62
C GLY A 239 -40.80 -5.61 -5.41
N ASP A 240 -41.90 -6.10 -4.83
CA ASP A 240 -43.17 -5.38 -4.83
C ASP A 240 -43.14 -4.07 -4.01
N THR A 241 -43.49 -2.96 -4.67
CA THR A 241 -43.71 -1.61 -4.10
C THR A 241 -45.13 -1.11 -4.37
N SER A 242 -46.03 -1.93 -4.92
CA SER A 242 -47.38 -1.53 -5.35
C SER A 242 -48.24 -0.96 -4.20
N ASN A 243 -47.96 -1.36 -2.96
CA ASN A 243 -48.68 -0.90 -1.77
C ASN A 243 -48.04 0.33 -1.11
N PHE A 244 -46.94 0.86 -1.64
CA PHE A 244 -46.24 2.00 -1.05
C PHE A 244 -46.76 3.33 -1.58
N ASN A 245 -46.40 4.40 -0.88
CA ASN A 245 -46.65 5.75 -1.37
C ASN A 245 -45.84 6.04 -2.65
N PRO A 246 -46.33 6.91 -3.56
CA PRO A 246 -45.59 7.28 -4.76
C PRO A 246 -44.25 7.95 -4.41
N TYR A 247 -43.20 7.59 -5.15
CA TYR A 247 -41.91 8.27 -5.08
C TYR A 247 -42.04 9.74 -5.51
N ILE A 248 -41.33 10.64 -4.83
CA ILE A 248 -41.26 12.07 -5.17
C ILE A 248 -39.86 12.42 -5.65
N SER A 249 -38.84 12.24 -4.81
CA SER A 249 -37.45 12.61 -5.13
C SER A 249 -36.44 12.06 -4.13
N GLY A 250 -35.17 12.13 -4.50
CA GLY A 250 -34.03 11.82 -3.64
C GLY A 250 -33.90 10.34 -3.29
N GLY A 251 -33.04 10.06 -2.33
CA GLY A 251 -32.81 8.73 -1.83
C GLY A 251 -31.43 8.19 -2.15
N MET A 252 -30.90 7.44 -1.19
CA MET A 252 -29.67 6.67 -1.28
C MET A 252 -30.03 5.21 -1.10
N CYS A 253 -29.50 4.36 -1.98
CA CYS A 253 -29.56 2.91 -1.85
C CYS A 253 -28.18 2.41 -1.44
N THR A 254 -28.11 1.63 -0.36
CA THR A 254 -26.85 1.12 0.20
C THR A 254 -26.87 -0.39 0.27
N LEU A 255 -25.82 -1.03 -0.23
CA LEU A 255 -25.63 -2.48 -0.14
C LEU A 255 -25.49 -2.94 1.31
N VAL A 256 -26.11 -4.07 1.63
CA VAL A 256 -26.07 -4.72 2.94
C VAL A 256 -25.44 -6.10 2.77
N LYS A 257 -24.33 -6.33 3.46
CA LYS A 257 -23.67 -7.64 3.47
C LYS A 257 -24.44 -8.59 4.39
N MET A 258 -24.99 -9.65 3.82
CA MET A 258 -25.70 -10.67 4.59
C MET A 258 -24.70 -11.70 5.14
N PRO A 259 -24.86 -12.17 6.40
CA PRO A 259 -24.01 -13.22 6.94
C PRO A 259 -24.08 -14.51 6.11
N LEU A 260 -22.93 -15.09 5.80
CA LEU A 260 -22.78 -16.35 5.07
C LEU A 260 -22.39 -17.48 6.03
N LYS A 261 -23.08 -18.62 5.94
CA LYS A 261 -22.75 -19.83 6.69
C LYS A 261 -21.88 -20.76 5.84
N ILE A 262 -20.77 -21.23 6.39
CA ILE A 262 -19.82 -22.13 5.74
C ILE A 262 -19.62 -23.39 6.59
N ASN A 263 -19.59 -24.55 5.93
CA ASN A 263 -19.41 -25.86 6.55
C ASN A 263 -18.08 -26.49 6.17
N PHE A 264 -17.33 -26.94 7.17
CA PHE A 264 -16.03 -27.58 7.01
C PHE A 264 -16.11 -29.08 7.29
N LEU A 265 -15.36 -29.87 6.53
CA LEU A 265 -15.15 -31.31 6.77
C LEU A 265 -14.04 -31.50 7.80
N PRO A 266 -14.13 -32.50 8.70
CA PRO A 266 -13.04 -32.81 9.64
C PRO A 266 -11.79 -33.23 8.87
N TYR A 267 -10.59 -32.95 9.40
CA TYR A 267 -9.31 -33.26 8.73
C TYR A 267 -9.28 -34.67 8.12
N ARG A 268 -9.67 -35.68 8.90
CA ARG A 268 -9.73 -37.09 8.47
C ARG A 268 -10.59 -37.29 7.22
N THR A 269 -11.78 -36.68 7.18
CA THR A 269 -12.71 -36.81 6.05
C THR A 269 -12.27 -35.93 4.88
N ALA A 270 -11.81 -34.72 5.16
CA ALA A 270 -11.32 -33.77 4.18
C ALA A 270 -10.10 -34.28 3.41
N TYR A 271 -9.29 -35.17 4.01
CA TYR A 271 -8.20 -35.84 3.32
C TYR A 271 -8.70 -36.72 2.15
N TYR A 272 -9.74 -37.53 2.37
CA TYR A 272 -10.27 -38.43 1.33
C TYR A 272 -11.27 -37.74 0.38
N SER A 273 -11.78 -36.57 0.74
CA SER A 273 -12.67 -35.77 -0.09
C SER A 273 -12.20 -34.29 -0.10
N PRO A 274 -11.03 -34.03 -0.71
CA PRO A 274 -10.42 -32.71 -0.61
C PRO A 274 -11.15 -31.68 -1.46
N ILE A 275 -11.24 -30.46 -0.92
CA ILE A 275 -11.64 -29.25 -1.66
C ILE A 275 -10.40 -28.37 -1.73
N PHE A 276 -9.84 -28.24 -2.92
CA PHE A 276 -8.62 -27.50 -3.18
C PHE A 276 -8.92 -26.05 -3.61
N MET A 277 -8.17 -25.11 -3.04
CA MET A 277 -7.96 -23.80 -3.63
C MET A 277 -6.89 -23.91 -4.71
N THR A 278 -7.19 -23.41 -5.91
CA THR A 278 -6.17 -23.20 -6.96
C THR A 278 -5.32 -21.98 -6.60
N THR A 279 -4.03 -22.19 -6.34
CA THR A 279 -3.10 -21.08 -6.05
C THR A 279 -2.51 -20.44 -7.30
N ASP A 280 -2.28 -21.24 -8.34
CA ASP A 280 -1.73 -20.85 -9.63
C ASP A 280 -2.56 -21.53 -10.72
N PHE A 281 -3.19 -20.72 -11.58
CA PHE A 281 -4.09 -21.19 -12.63
C PHE A 281 -3.36 -21.89 -13.78
N VAL A 282 -2.03 -21.84 -13.82
CA VAL A 282 -1.21 -22.65 -14.75
C VAL A 282 -0.90 -24.03 -14.15
N LYS A 283 -1.10 -24.22 -12.83
CA LYS A 283 -0.74 -25.44 -12.09
C LYS A 283 -1.96 -26.16 -11.49
N THR A 284 -3.12 -26.14 -12.14
CA THR A 284 -4.40 -26.62 -11.59
C THR A 284 -4.39 -28.07 -11.11
N GLU A 285 -3.57 -28.93 -11.71
CA GLU A 285 -3.47 -30.35 -11.34
C GLU A 285 -2.51 -30.62 -10.16
N ARG A 286 -1.62 -29.67 -9.84
CA ARG A 286 -0.57 -29.88 -8.83
C ARG A 286 -1.09 -30.00 -7.39
N PRO A 287 -2.15 -29.28 -6.94
CA PRO A 287 -2.68 -29.46 -5.59
C PRO A 287 -3.02 -30.91 -5.26
N ALA A 288 -3.65 -31.65 -6.18
CA ALA A 288 -3.98 -33.06 -5.98
C ALA A 288 -2.74 -33.96 -5.90
N GLN A 289 -1.70 -33.67 -6.69
CA GLN A 289 -0.42 -34.38 -6.62
C GLN A 289 0.28 -34.15 -5.27
N ILE A 290 0.44 -32.88 -4.89
CA ILE A 290 1.15 -32.47 -3.66
C ILE A 290 0.41 -32.97 -2.42
N HIS A 291 -0.92 -33.04 -2.46
CA HIS A 291 -1.73 -33.65 -1.40
C HIS A 291 -1.27 -35.08 -1.05
N LEU A 292 -0.99 -35.90 -2.07
CA LEU A 292 -0.45 -37.25 -1.89
C LEU A 292 0.99 -37.22 -1.36
N PHE A 293 1.81 -36.26 -1.81
CA PHE A 293 3.22 -36.17 -1.42
C PHE A 293 3.41 -35.95 0.08
N PHE A 294 2.61 -35.08 0.70
CA PHE A 294 2.69 -34.85 2.15
C PHE A 294 2.34 -36.11 2.96
N LYS A 295 1.35 -36.89 2.53
CA LYS A 295 1.05 -38.18 3.16
C LYS A 295 2.15 -39.21 2.94
N ALA A 296 2.65 -39.32 1.71
CA ALA A 296 3.77 -40.20 1.38
C ALA A 296 5.02 -39.85 2.18
N LEU A 297 5.27 -38.56 2.45
CA LEU A 297 6.40 -38.09 3.24
C LEU A 297 6.28 -38.54 4.71
N SER A 298 5.09 -38.44 5.28
CA SER A 298 4.81 -38.95 6.62
C SER A 298 5.03 -40.47 6.70
N ASP A 299 4.52 -41.23 5.73
CA ASP A 299 4.68 -42.68 5.68
C ASP A 299 6.14 -43.10 5.48
N TYR A 300 6.87 -42.37 4.63
CA TYR A 300 8.30 -42.56 4.41
C TYR A 300 9.08 -42.32 5.71
N LYS A 301 8.83 -41.19 6.40
CA LYS A 301 9.52 -40.86 7.66
C LYS A 301 9.24 -41.89 8.75
N ASN A 302 7.99 -42.32 8.88
CA ASN A 302 7.59 -43.35 9.85
C ASN A 302 8.29 -44.70 9.59
N SER A 303 8.50 -45.05 8.32
CA SER A 303 9.09 -46.34 7.93
C SER A 303 10.63 -46.33 7.94
N ASN A 304 11.25 -45.21 7.59
CA ASN A 304 12.70 -45.10 7.42
C ASN A 304 13.41 -44.33 8.56
N GLY A 305 12.67 -43.69 9.46
CA GLY A 305 13.20 -42.93 10.60
C GLY A 305 13.72 -41.53 10.28
N SER A 306 13.85 -41.16 8.99
CA SER A 306 14.26 -39.82 8.54
C SER A 306 13.49 -39.40 7.28
N LEU A 307 13.58 -38.11 6.94
CA LEU A 307 13.15 -37.61 5.64
C LEU A 307 14.12 -38.09 4.54
N PRO A 308 13.70 -38.07 3.25
CA PRO A 308 14.62 -38.23 2.12
C PRO A 308 15.80 -37.25 2.22
N LYS A 309 17.01 -37.75 2.00
CA LYS A 309 18.22 -36.91 2.01
C LYS A 309 18.22 -35.95 0.82
N PRO A 310 18.74 -34.71 0.99
CA PRO A 310 18.79 -33.73 -0.08
C PRO A 310 19.44 -34.29 -1.34
N TRP A 311 18.72 -34.21 -2.47
CA TRP A 311 19.18 -34.62 -3.80
C TRP A 311 19.67 -36.09 -3.91
N CYS A 312 19.32 -36.96 -2.96
CA CYS A 312 19.73 -38.36 -3.00
C CYS A 312 18.82 -39.17 -3.94
N ARG A 313 19.39 -39.64 -5.06
CA ARG A 313 18.64 -40.37 -6.10
C ARG A 313 17.92 -41.62 -5.59
N THR A 314 18.53 -42.35 -4.65
CA THR A 314 17.95 -43.57 -4.07
C THR A 314 16.74 -43.24 -3.19
N ASP A 315 16.89 -42.24 -2.32
CA ASP A 315 15.81 -41.82 -1.42
C ASP A 315 14.65 -41.23 -2.21
N SER A 316 14.91 -40.40 -3.24
CA SER A 316 13.86 -39.82 -4.08
C SER A 316 13.09 -40.88 -4.87
N ARG A 317 13.77 -41.90 -5.43
CA ARG A 317 13.07 -43.03 -6.08
C ARG A 317 12.20 -43.80 -5.10
N THR A 318 12.75 -44.10 -3.93
CA THR A 318 12.00 -44.77 -2.86
C THR A 318 10.78 -43.93 -2.46
N PHE A 319 10.93 -42.60 -2.35
CA PHE A 319 9.81 -41.70 -2.07
C PHE A 319 8.71 -41.77 -3.13
N VAL A 320 9.05 -41.80 -4.42
CA VAL A 320 8.07 -41.97 -5.51
C VAL A 320 7.28 -43.27 -5.34
N ASP A 321 7.91 -44.37 -4.91
CA ASP A 321 7.20 -45.63 -4.61
C ASP A 321 6.17 -45.46 -3.47
N TYR A 322 6.47 -44.66 -2.45
CA TYR A 322 5.50 -44.31 -1.40
C TYR A 322 4.34 -43.48 -1.95
N VAL A 323 4.59 -42.55 -2.87
CA VAL A 323 3.51 -41.79 -3.53
C VAL A 323 2.58 -42.73 -4.30
N HIS A 324 3.12 -43.66 -5.09
CA HIS A 324 2.34 -44.70 -5.78
C HIS A 324 1.51 -45.55 -4.79
N LYS A 325 2.13 -45.94 -3.68
CA LYS A 325 1.44 -46.69 -2.62
C LYS A 325 0.29 -45.91 -2.01
N VAL A 326 0.48 -44.63 -1.69
CA VAL A 326 -0.57 -43.76 -1.12
C VAL A 326 -1.69 -43.55 -2.15
N ASN A 327 -1.37 -43.26 -3.41
CA ASN A 327 -2.39 -43.08 -4.46
C ASN A 327 -3.28 -44.33 -4.60
N LYS A 328 -2.67 -45.53 -4.55
CA LYS A 328 -3.39 -46.80 -4.57
C LYS A 328 -4.28 -47.01 -3.34
N GLN A 329 -3.87 -46.54 -2.16
CA GLN A 329 -4.71 -46.62 -0.95
C GLN A 329 -5.96 -45.74 -1.03
N VAL A 330 -5.88 -44.64 -1.77
CA VAL A 330 -6.98 -43.67 -1.91
C VAL A 330 -7.74 -43.77 -3.24
N GLU A 331 -7.49 -44.81 -4.03
CA GLU A 331 -8.03 -45.03 -5.39
C GLU A 331 -9.57 -44.99 -5.47
N SER A 332 -10.25 -45.29 -4.37
CA SER A 332 -11.72 -45.25 -4.28
C SER A 332 -12.30 -43.91 -3.81
N THR A 333 -11.47 -42.88 -3.69
CA THR A 333 -11.82 -41.58 -3.09
C THR A 333 -11.50 -40.43 -4.03
N ASN A 334 -11.94 -39.20 -3.70
CA ASN A 334 -11.65 -38.02 -4.53
C ASN A 334 -10.22 -37.49 -4.36
N ALA A 335 -9.41 -38.13 -3.51
CA ALA A 335 -8.01 -37.76 -3.29
C ALA A 335 -7.03 -38.40 -4.28
N SER A 336 -7.43 -39.47 -4.98
CA SER A 336 -6.56 -40.14 -5.94
C SER A 336 -6.39 -39.34 -7.23
N VAL A 337 -5.23 -39.50 -7.87
CA VAL A 337 -4.95 -38.96 -9.21
C VAL A 337 -4.85 -40.09 -10.24
N SER A 338 -5.27 -39.83 -11.48
CA SER A 338 -5.22 -40.81 -12.57
C SER A 338 -3.79 -41.20 -12.98
N SER A 339 -2.87 -40.24 -12.89
CA SER A 339 -1.45 -40.41 -13.19
C SER A 339 -0.63 -39.57 -12.23
N ILE A 340 0.42 -40.16 -11.68
CA ILE A 340 1.33 -39.47 -10.76
C ILE A 340 2.37 -38.71 -11.57
N ASP A 341 2.59 -37.44 -11.24
CA ASP A 341 3.71 -36.68 -11.79
C ASP A 341 5.01 -37.10 -11.06
N GLU A 342 5.67 -38.12 -11.59
CA GLU A 342 6.91 -38.66 -11.00
C GLU A 342 8.06 -37.64 -11.02
N LYS A 343 8.10 -36.71 -11.99
CA LYS A 343 9.12 -35.66 -12.03
C LYS A 343 8.93 -34.72 -10.84
N LEU A 344 7.70 -34.28 -10.60
CA LEU A 344 7.37 -33.42 -9.45
C LEU A 344 7.55 -34.16 -8.11
N ALA A 345 7.15 -35.43 -8.02
CA ALA A 345 7.35 -36.26 -6.83
C ALA A 345 8.83 -36.49 -6.52
N THR A 346 9.64 -36.76 -7.54
CA THR A 346 11.11 -36.87 -7.41
C THR A 346 11.68 -35.57 -6.89
N LEU A 347 11.26 -34.44 -7.47
CA LEU A 347 11.73 -33.12 -7.03
C LEU A 347 11.35 -32.82 -5.58
N PHE A 348 10.10 -33.12 -5.20
CA PHE A 348 9.66 -33.02 -3.81
C PHE A 348 10.57 -33.83 -2.88
N GLY A 349 10.85 -35.10 -3.24
CA GLY A 349 11.78 -35.95 -2.49
C GLY A 349 13.18 -35.34 -2.36
N CYS A 350 13.71 -34.71 -3.42
CA CYS A 350 15.02 -34.07 -3.41
C CYS A 350 15.12 -32.87 -2.47
N VAL A 351 14.04 -32.08 -2.29
CA VAL A 351 14.09 -30.80 -1.56
C VAL A 351 13.31 -30.79 -0.24
N CYS A 352 12.56 -31.84 0.08
CA CYS A 352 11.63 -31.84 1.23
C CYS A 352 12.30 -31.67 2.61
N SER A 353 13.59 -32.01 2.74
CA SER A 353 14.38 -31.79 3.95
C SER A 353 14.96 -30.38 4.08
N GLY A 354 14.78 -29.53 3.06
CA GLY A 354 15.21 -28.14 3.07
C GLY A 354 14.21 -27.18 3.72
N GLN A 355 14.70 -25.98 4.04
CA GLN A 355 13.92 -24.86 4.55
C GLN A 355 14.11 -23.63 3.67
N CYS A 356 13.00 -23.00 3.28
CA CYS A 356 12.99 -21.82 2.41
C CYS A 356 12.24 -20.69 3.11
N SER A 357 12.95 -19.70 3.66
CA SER A 357 12.36 -18.58 4.40
C SER A 357 11.30 -17.78 3.60
N PRO A 358 11.45 -17.60 2.27
CA PRO A 358 10.38 -17.02 1.45
C PRO A 358 9.08 -17.84 1.42
N VAL A 359 9.15 -19.17 1.25
CA VAL A 359 7.98 -20.06 1.27
C VAL A 359 7.33 -20.07 2.65
N LEU A 360 8.15 -20.08 3.70
CA LEU A 360 7.71 -19.97 5.09
C LEU A 360 6.96 -18.65 5.35
N SER A 361 7.46 -17.53 4.81
CA SER A 361 6.78 -16.22 4.91
C SER A 361 5.42 -16.24 4.20
N PHE A 362 5.34 -16.84 2.99
CA PHE A 362 4.09 -16.99 2.26
C PHE A 362 3.06 -17.86 3.01
N ILE A 363 3.44 -19.09 3.38
CA ILE A 363 2.55 -20.05 4.03
C ILE A 363 2.17 -19.61 5.45
N GLY A 364 3.14 -19.14 6.23
CA GLY A 364 2.92 -18.70 7.61
C GLY A 364 2.00 -17.49 7.68
N SER A 365 2.13 -16.55 6.76
CA SER A 365 1.25 -15.38 6.68
C SER A 365 -0.15 -15.74 6.21
N PHE A 366 -0.29 -16.67 5.26
CA PHE A 366 -1.59 -17.18 4.84
C PHE A 366 -2.30 -17.89 6.00
N ALA A 367 -1.61 -18.78 6.71
CA ALA A 367 -2.16 -19.47 7.88
C ALA A 367 -2.54 -18.50 9.02
N ALA A 368 -1.70 -17.50 9.30
CA ALA A 368 -2.01 -16.47 10.29
C ALA A 368 -3.24 -15.64 9.89
N GLN A 369 -3.42 -15.35 8.60
CA GLN A 369 -4.64 -14.72 8.11
C GLN A 369 -5.87 -15.61 8.39
N GLU A 370 -5.80 -16.90 8.06
CA GLU A 370 -6.91 -17.83 8.31
C GLU A 370 -7.27 -17.92 9.80
N VAL A 371 -6.27 -17.83 10.69
CA VAL A 371 -6.51 -17.73 12.14
C VAL A 371 -7.29 -16.47 12.48
N MET A 372 -6.92 -15.31 11.94
CA MET A 372 -7.66 -14.07 12.15
C MET A 372 -9.10 -14.13 11.61
N LYS A 373 -9.32 -14.83 10.47
CA LYS A 373 -10.67 -15.10 9.94
C LYS A 373 -11.46 -15.95 10.93
N ALA A 374 -10.87 -17.03 11.44
CA ALA A 374 -11.49 -17.92 12.43
C ALA A 374 -11.89 -17.22 13.73
N CYS A 375 -11.12 -16.19 14.14
CA CYS A 375 -11.41 -15.38 15.33
C CYS A 375 -12.53 -14.37 15.11
N SER A 376 -12.52 -13.69 13.96
CA SER A 376 -13.38 -12.52 13.72
C SER A 376 -14.70 -12.84 13.01
N GLY A 377 -14.74 -13.91 12.19
CA GLY A 377 -15.79 -14.13 11.21
C GLY A 377 -15.76 -13.09 10.07
N LYS A 378 -14.64 -12.38 9.89
CA LYS A 378 -14.42 -11.47 8.77
C LYS A 378 -13.56 -12.16 7.72
N PHE A 379 -13.87 -11.87 6.45
CA PHE A 379 -13.32 -12.44 5.23
C PHE A 379 -13.77 -13.88 4.95
N THR A 380 -13.66 -14.27 3.69
CA THR A 380 -13.99 -15.64 3.27
C THR A 380 -12.82 -16.56 3.64
N PRO A 381 -13.05 -17.58 4.48
CA PRO A 381 -12.01 -18.52 4.88
C PRO A 381 -11.64 -19.46 3.74
N LEU A 382 -10.42 -20.00 3.80
CA LEU A 382 -9.98 -21.09 2.93
C LEU A 382 -10.85 -22.32 3.17
N GLN A 383 -11.53 -22.81 2.12
CA GLN A 383 -12.34 -24.03 2.17
C GLN A 383 -11.77 -25.05 1.16
N GLN A 384 -10.86 -25.95 1.52
CA GLN A 384 -10.27 -26.17 2.86
C GLN A 384 -8.76 -26.36 2.81
N TRP A 385 -8.24 -26.79 1.66
CA TRP A 385 -6.83 -27.07 1.41
C TRP A 385 -6.25 -26.06 0.42
N MET A 386 -5.07 -25.54 0.74
CA MET A 386 -4.23 -24.78 -0.16
C MET A 386 -2.87 -25.47 -0.25
N TYR A 387 -2.39 -25.69 -1.46
CA TYR A 387 -1.05 -26.22 -1.74
C TYR A 387 -0.31 -25.24 -2.64
N PHE A 388 0.96 -25.01 -2.33
CA PHE A 388 1.80 -24.08 -3.08
C PHE A 388 3.14 -24.73 -3.39
N ASP A 389 3.69 -24.40 -4.56
CA ASP A 389 5.07 -24.72 -4.91
C ASP A 389 5.72 -23.56 -5.67
N ALA A 390 7.02 -23.37 -5.42
CA ALA A 390 7.86 -22.42 -6.13
C ALA A 390 9.00 -23.16 -6.87
N THR A 391 8.66 -24.25 -7.55
CA THR A 391 9.64 -25.11 -8.26
C THR A 391 10.44 -24.36 -9.32
N GLU A 392 9.91 -23.25 -9.86
CA GLU A 392 10.59 -22.34 -10.80
C GLU A 392 11.82 -21.66 -10.19
N CYS A 393 11.97 -21.65 -8.86
CA CYS A 393 13.16 -21.14 -8.19
C CYS A 393 14.39 -22.04 -8.40
N LEU A 394 14.27 -23.22 -9.00
CA LEU A 394 15.42 -24.09 -9.26
C LEU A 394 16.01 -23.84 -10.65
N TRP A 395 17.32 -24.01 -10.76
CA TRP A 395 18.00 -24.02 -12.05
C TRP A 395 17.84 -25.39 -12.74
N MET A 396 17.34 -25.38 -13.97
CA MET A 396 17.34 -26.54 -14.86
C MET A 396 18.34 -26.29 -15.98
N SER A 397 19.19 -27.27 -16.28
CA SER A 397 20.07 -27.22 -17.45
C SER A 397 19.25 -27.37 -18.74
N SER A 398 19.84 -27.03 -19.89
CA SER A 398 19.21 -27.20 -21.22
C SER A 398 18.79 -28.64 -21.54
N ASP A 399 19.29 -29.62 -20.79
CA ASP A 399 19.02 -31.05 -20.95
C ASP A 399 18.02 -31.60 -19.89
N GLU A 400 17.19 -30.74 -19.27
CA GLU A 400 16.20 -31.10 -18.23
C GLU A 400 16.74 -31.76 -16.94
N ASP A 401 18.05 -31.96 -16.80
CA ASP A 401 18.66 -32.50 -15.59
C ASP A 401 18.86 -31.39 -14.52
N PHE A 402 18.46 -31.71 -13.29
CA PHE A 402 18.70 -30.86 -12.12
C PHE A 402 20.19 -30.70 -11.82
N VAL A 403 20.63 -29.46 -11.57
CA VAL A 403 22.06 -29.11 -11.48
C VAL A 403 22.67 -29.29 -10.09
N VAL A 404 21.85 -29.37 -9.04
CA VAL A 404 22.37 -29.51 -7.67
C VAL A 404 22.78 -30.97 -7.42
N SER A 405 24.07 -31.16 -7.12
CA SER A 405 24.58 -32.49 -6.75
C SER A 405 24.30 -32.81 -5.28
N GLU A 406 24.17 -34.10 -4.93
CA GLU A 406 24.06 -34.55 -3.53
C GLU A 406 25.23 -34.01 -2.67
N ASN A 407 26.43 -33.87 -3.25
CA ASN A 407 27.58 -33.34 -2.53
C ASN A 407 27.47 -31.83 -2.24
N ASP A 408 26.84 -31.06 -3.12
CA ASP A 408 26.66 -29.62 -2.95
C ASP A 408 25.51 -29.28 -2.01
N ALA A 409 24.55 -30.18 -1.87
CA ALA A 409 23.42 -30.05 -0.94
C ALA A 409 23.69 -30.62 0.46
N LYS A 410 24.87 -31.19 0.71
CA LYS A 410 25.23 -31.71 2.03
C LYS A 410 25.33 -30.58 3.06
N PRO A 411 24.78 -30.78 4.27
CA PRO A 411 24.91 -29.81 5.35
C PRO A 411 26.38 -29.63 5.74
N ILE A 412 26.74 -28.41 6.11
CA ILE A 412 28.11 -28.03 6.51
C ILE A 412 28.19 -27.52 7.94
N GLY A 413 27.11 -27.64 8.72
CA GLY A 413 27.03 -27.06 10.05
C GLY A 413 26.94 -25.53 9.98
N SER A 414 26.22 -25.01 8.98
CA SER A 414 25.96 -23.59 8.82
C SER A 414 24.50 -23.29 9.13
N ARG A 415 24.22 -22.05 9.55
CA ARG A 415 22.85 -21.54 9.65
C ARG A 415 22.09 -21.63 8.32
N TYR A 416 22.77 -21.74 7.18
CA TYR A 416 22.15 -21.84 5.86
C TYR A 416 21.91 -23.29 5.40
N ASP A 417 22.15 -24.30 6.24
CA ASP A 417 22.06 -25.72 5.85
C ASP A 417 20.69 -26.09 5.26
N GLY A 418 19.59 -25.52 5.77
CA GLY A 418 18.25 -25.76 5.22
C GLY A 418 18.06 -25.18 3.82
N GLN A 419 18.71 -24.06 3.49
CA GLN A 419 18.67 -23.45 2.16
C GLN A 419 19.64 -24.15 1.20
N ILE A 420 20.82 -24.55 1.69
CA ILE A 420 21.81 -25.35 0.97
C ILE A 420 21.22 -26.70 0.53
N ALA A 421 20.39 -27.33 1.35
CA ALA A 421 19.68 -28.56 0.99
C ALA A 421 18.81 -28.41 -0.27
N ILE A 422 18.35 -27.20 -0.58
CA ILE A 422 17.52 -26.90 -1.77
C ILE A 422 18.41 -26.50 -2.95
N PHE A 423 19.26 -25.49 -2.76
CA PHE A 423 19.95 -24.81 -3.87
C PHE A 423 21.45 -25.13 -3.99
N GLY A 424 22.03 -25.79 -2.99
CA GLY A 424 23.46 -26.11 -2.92
C GLY A 424 24.35 -24.95 -2.45
N ARG A 425 25.56 -25.30 -2.00
CA ARG A 425 26.54 -24.34 -1.45
C ARG A 425 26.98 -23.27 -2.42
N ALA A 426 27.18 -23.63 -3.70
CA ALA A 426 27.62 -22.67 -4.71
C ALA A 426 26.61 -21.53 -4.90
N PHE A 427 25.31 -21.83 -4.81
CA PHE A 427 24.27 -20.82 -4.85
C PHE A 427 24.26 -19.95 -3.59
N GLN A 428 24.43 -20.56 -2.41
CA GLN A 428 24.51 -19.81 -1.15
C GLN A 428 25.64 -18.77 -1.17
N GLU A 429 26.82 -19.11 -1.70
CA GLU A 429 27.92 -18.16 -1.81
C GLU A 429 27.63 -17.02 -2.81
N LYS A 430 26.86 -17.28 -3.88
CA LYS A 430 26.38 -16.21 -4.77
C LYS A 430 25.49 -15.22 -4.03
N LEU A 431 24.53 -15.69 -3.23
CA LEU A 431 23.66 -14.82 -2.41
C LEU A 431 24.46 -13.94 -1.46
N LYS A 432 25.45 -14.52 -0.78
CA LYS A 432 26.36 -13.80 0.12
C LYS A 432 27.13 -12.68 -0.58
N GLY A 433 27.49 -12.88 -1.85
CA GLY A 433 28.23 -11.90 -2.64
C GLY A 433 27.41 -10.71 -3.18
N LEU A 434 26.08 -10.72 -3.04
CA LEU A 434 25.21 -9.73 -3.67
C LEU A 434 25.30 -8.33 -3.06
N LYS A 435 25.10 -7.33 -3.92
CA LYS A 435 24.98 -5.91 -3.57
C LYS A 435 23.58 -5.39 -3.90
N TYR A 436 22.74 -5.25 -2.89
CA TYR A 436 21.35 -4.82 -3.05
C TYR A 436 21.08 -3.47 -2.41
N PHE A 437 20.24 -2.68 -3.08
CA PHE A 437 19.68 -1.45 -2.53
C PHE A 437 18.19 -1.65 -2.21
N ILE A 438 17.83 -1.48 -0.95
CA ILE A 438 16.43 -1.53 -0.48
C ILE A 438 15.95 -0.08 -0.30
N VAL A 439 14.91 0.28 -1.03
CA VAL A 439 14.33 1.63 -0.99
C VAL A 439 13.05 1.60 -0.16
N GLY A 440 13.13 2.15 1.06
CA GLY A 440 12.08 2.08 2.07
C GLY A 440 12.36 1.03 3.13
N SER A 441 12.10 1.39 4.39
CA SER A 441 12.28 0.56 5.59
C SER A 441 10.98 0.47 6.41
N GLY A 442 9.83 0.68 5.76
CA GLY A 442 8.50 0.49 6.32
C GLY A 442 8.11 -1.00 6.46
N ALA A 443 6.82 -1.31 6.25
CA ALA A 443 6.28 -2.65 6.47
C ALA A 443 6.98 -3.71 5.60
N ILE A 444 6.98 -3.50 4.28
CA ILE A 444 7.65 -4.39 3.32
C ILE A 444 9.16 -4.41 3.57
N GLY A 445 9.77 -3.27 3.86
CA GLY A 445 11.21 -3.15 4.10
C GLY A 445 11.69 -3.99 5.29
N CYS A 446 10.94 -4.00 6.39
CA CYS A 446 11.21 -4.86 7.54
C CYS A 446 11.16 -6.36 7.18
N GLU A 447 10.17 -6.78 6.41
CA GLU A 447 10.00 -8.18 5.99
C GLU A 447 11.05 -8.61 4.94
N LEU A 448 11.42 -7.71 4.02
CA LEU A 448 12.53 -7.94 3.09
C LEU A 448 13.85 -8.08 3.84
N LEU A 449 14.13 -7.20 4.81
CA LEU A 449 15.35 -7.28 5.61
C LEU A 449 15.43 -8.56 6.44
N LYS A 450 14.31 -9.00 7.04
CA LYS A 450 14.21 -10.30 7.70
C LYS A 450 14.57 -11.42 6.73
N ASN A 451 13.95 -11.46 5.55
CA ASN A 451 14.21 -12.52 4.57
C ASN A 451 15.64 -12.47 4.04
N PHE A 452 16.18 -11.29 3.72
CA PHE A 452 17.56 -11.11 3.25
C PHE A 452 18.56 -11.57 4.31
N ALA A 453 18.30 -11.30 5.59
CA ALA A 453 19.10 -11.78 6.71
C ALA A 453 19.13 -13.32 6.78
N LEU A 454 17.97 -13.96 6.68
CA LEU A 454 17.83 -15.42 6.72
C LEU A 454 18.44 -16.10 5.49
N MET A 455 18.26 -15.50 4.30
CA MET A 455 18.81 -15.98 3.03
C MET A 455 20.33 -15.80 2.94
N GLY A 456 20.91 -14.88 3.74
CA GLY A 456 22.32 -14.52 3.68
C GLY A 456 22.68 -13.57 2.54
N VAL A 457 21.74 -12.75 2.06
CA VAL A 457 22.00 -11.75 1.01
C VAL A 457 23.00 -10.72 1.52
N GLY A 458 24.09 -10.52 0.78
CA GLY A 458 25.12 -9.54 1.16
C GLY A 458 25.93 -9.88 2.43
N ALA A 459 25.82 -11.11 2.94
CA ALA A 459 26.56 -11.58 4.12
C ALA A 459 28.01 -12.05 3.81
N GLY A 460 28.45 -11.92 2.56
CA GLY A 460 29.81 -12.24 2.11
C GLY A 460 30.72 -11.02 2.13
N PRO A 461 32.05 -11.21 2.04
CA PRO A 461 33.03 -10.13 2.11
C PRO A 461 32.91 -9.10 0.97
N SER A 462 32.39 -9.51 -0.19
CA SER A 462 32.10 -8.62 -1.33
C SER A 462 30.65 -8.15 -1.39
N GLY A 463 29.78 -8.71 -0.55
CA GLY A 463 28.36 -8.39 -0.51
C GLY A 463 28.08 -7.11 0.24
N LYS A 464 26.94 -6.48 -0.03
CA LYS A 464 26.49 -5.26 0.65
C LYS A 464 24.99 -5.07 0.54
N ILE A 465 24.33 -4.69 1.63
CA ILE A 465 22.98 -4.15 1.60
C ILE A 465 23.05 -2.67 1.94
N VAL A 466 22.43 -1.83 1.12
CA VAL A 466 22.16 -0.44 1.47
C VAL A 466 20.66 -0.31 1.66
N VAL A 467 20.22 0.26 2.77
CA VAL A 467 18.80 0.56 3.03
C VAL A 467 18.66 2.05 3.21
N THR A 468 17.65 2.67 2.59
CA THR A 468 17.35 4.08 2.82
C THR A 468 15.89 4.29 3.16
N ASP A 469 15.63 5.17 4.13
CA ASP A 469 14.30 5.64 4.50
C ASP A 469 14.47 6.97 5.24
N MET A 470 13.69 8.00 4.89
CA MET A 470 13.76 9.31 5.55
C MET A 470 12.85 9.43 6.78
N ASP A 471 11.98 8.45 7.00
CA ASP A 471 10.95 8.55 8.02
C ASP A 471 11.45 8.14 9.41
N LEU A 472 10.81 8.75 10.41
CA LEU A 472 10.89 8.33 11.80
C LEU A 472 9.88 7.22 12.10
N ILE A 473 10.17 6.41 13.12
CA ILE A 473 9.27 5.38 13.61
C ILE A 473 8.13 6.04 14.40
N GLU A 474 6.89 5.73 14.01
CA GLU A 474 5.67 6.14 14.71
C GLU A 474 5.04 4.96 15.47
N ARG A 475 4.15 5.25 16.42
CA ARG A 475 3.41 4.21 17.15
C ARG A 475 2.55 3.33 16.22
N SER A 476 1.91 3.93 15.22
CA SER A 476 1.07 3.24 14.23
C SER A 476 1.83 2.22 13.38
N ASN A 477 3.16 2.31 13.36
CA ASN A 477 4.03 1.46 12.55
C ASN A 477 4.24 0.08 13.20
N LEU A 478 4.27 0.04 14.54
CA LEU A 478 4.63 -1.14 15.33
C LEU A 478 3.72 -2.35 15.08
N ASN A 479 2.47 -2.12 14.66
CA ASN A 479 1.52 -3.19 14.33
C ASN A 479 1.91 -4.02 13.09
N ARG A 480 2.82 -3.55 12.22
CA ARG A 480 3.24 -4.29 11.01
C ARG A 480 4.73 -4.20 10.68
N GLN A 481 5.49 -3.36 11.39
CA GLN A 481 6.94 -3.18 11.22
C GLN A 481 7.65 -3.83 12.41
N PHE A 482 7.64 -5.15 12.44
CA PHE A 482 8.00 -5.95 13.62
C PHE A 482 9.46 -5.85 14.07
N LEU A 483 10.34 -5.26 13.25
CA LEU A 483 11.73 -4.96 13.63
C LEU A 483 11.83 -3.80 14.63
N PHE A 484 10.76 -3.02 14.79
CA PHE A 484 10.70 -1.88 15.70
C PHE A 484 10.04 -2.24 17.02
N ARG A 485 10.33 -1.43 18.06
CA ARG A 485 9.76 -1.58 19.40
C ARG A 485 9.23 -0.25 19.90
N PRO A 486 8.40 -0.23 20.96
CA PRO A 486 7.89 1.01 21.55
C PRO A 486 8.99 2.01 21.97
N TRP A 487 10.19 1.53 22.34
CA TRP A 487 11.33 2.37 22.70
C TRP A 487 12.13 2.91 21.49
N ASP A 488 11.71 2.59 20.26
CA ASP A 488 12.32 3.08 19.03
C ASP A 488 11.54 4.21 18.36
N ILE A 489 10.39 4.59 18.91
CA ILE A 489 9.58 5.72 18.42
C ILE A 489 10.46 6.99 18.37
N HIS A 490 10.31 7.77 17.29
CA HIS A 490 11.12 8.94 16.93
C HIS A 490 12.58 8.66 16.54
N LYS A 491 12.98 7.40 16.32
CA LYS A 491 14.25 7.07 15.66
C LYS A 491 14.04 6.82 14.16
N MET A 492 15.11 6.93 13.38
CA MET A 492 15.08 6.67 11.94
C MET A 492 14.81 5.19 11.64
N LYS A 493 13.83 4.91 10.76
CA LYS A 493 13.42 3.54 10.40
C LYS A 493 14.58 2.71 9.88
N SER A 494 15.33 3.23 8.91
CA SER A 494 16.42 2.51 8.24
C SER A 494 17.54 2.10 9.20
N VAL A 495 17.89 2.98 10.16
CA VAL A 495 18.93 2.73 11.16
C VAL A 495 18.51 1.61 12.11
N VAL A 496 17.31 1.69 12.68
CA VAL A 496 16.81 0.67 13.63
C VAL A 496 16.60 -0.67 12.92
N ALA A 497 16.03 -0.66 11.71
CA ALA A 497 15.78 -1.89 10.95
C ALA A 497 17.09 -2.59 10.58
N SER A 498 18.11 -1.82 10.18
CA SER A 498 19.44 -2.37 9.86
C SER A 498 20.14 -2.96 11.09
N ALA A 499 19.99 -2.33 12.25
CA ALA A 499 20.50 -2.87 13.51
C ALA A 499 19.78 -4.17 13.89
N ALA A 500 18.44 -4.21 13.77
CA ALA A 500 17.65 -5.41 14.03
C ALA A 500 17.99 -6.55 13.06
N ALA A 501 18.21 -6.26 11.78
CA ALA A 501 18.63 -7.25 10.78
C ALA A 501 20.00 -7.86 11.13
N LYS A 502 20.96 -7.05 11.62
CA LYS A 502 22.26 -7.56 12.12
C LYS A 502 22.12 -8.46 13.34
N LEU A 503 21.10 -8.29 14.16
CA LEU A 503 20.81 -9.23 15.26
C LEU A 503 20.28 -10.57 14.74
N ILE A 504 19.48 -10.56 13.67
CA ILE A 504 19.03 -11.80 13.00
C ILE A 504 20.24 -12.51 12.36
N ASN A 505 21.13 -11.75 11.71
CA ASN A 505 22.33 -12.29 11.10
C ASN A 505 23.55 -11.36 11.24
N PRO A 506 24.47 -11.66 12.16
CA PRO A 506 25.68 -10.87 12.38
C PRO A 506 26.63 -10.78 11.18
N GLU A 507 26.52 -11.70 10.21
CA GLU A 507 27.35 -11.69 9.00
C GLU A 507 26.93 -10.62 7.98
N LEU A 508 25.76 -9.98 8.15
CA LEU A 508 25.26 -8.99 7.20
C LEU A 508 26.16 -7.76 7.10
N ASN A 509 26.63 -7.48 5.89
CA ASN A 509 27.22 -6.19 5.55
C ASN A 509 26.12 -5.21 5.12
N ILE A 510 25.51 -4.53 6.09
CA ILE A 510 24.40 -3.59 5.87
C ILE A 510 24.76 -2.16 6.31
N GLU A 511 24.41 -1.20 5.46
CA GLU A 511 24.54 0.25 5.65
C GLU A 511 23.16 0.91 5.60
N ALA A 512 22.89 1.77 6.59
CA ALA A 512 21.64 2.52 6.71
C ALA A 512 21.85 3.97 6.26
N HIS A 513 21.00 4.43 5.36
CA HIS A 513 20.90 5.80 4.89
C HIS A 513 19.56 6.41 5.32
N GLU A 514 19.53 7.74 5.43
CA GLU A 514 18.38 8.50 5.94
C GLU A 514 17.79 9.43 4.85
N ASN A 515 18.08 9.12 3.59
CA ASN A 515 17.84 10.02 2.48
C ASN A 515 16.54 9.64 1.74
N ARG A 516 15.73 10.64 1.37
CA ARG A 516 14.65 10.45 0.40
C ARG A 516 15.25 10.13 -0.97
N VAL A 517 14.81 9.06 -1.62
CA VAL A 517 15.23 8.73 -2.98
C VAL A 517 14.44 9.59 -3.97
N GLY A 518 15.15 10.43 -4.72
CA GLY A 518 14.57 11.39 -5.66
C GLY A 518 15.66 12.21 -6.36
N PRO A 519 15.29 13.10 -7.29
CA PRO A 519 16.23 13.93 -8.04
C PRO A 519 17.21 14.72 -7.16
N GLU A 520 16.78 15.13 -5.96
CA GLU A 520 17.55 15.89 -4.99
C GLU A 520 18.71 15.12 -4.33
N THR A 521 18.69 13.77 -4.40
CA THR A 521 19.70 12.89 -3.79
C THR A 521 20.59 12.17 -4.80
N GLU A 522 20.53 12.53 -6.09
CA GLU A 522 21.39 11.92 -7.13
C GLU A 522 22.89 12.16 -6.94
N LYS A 523 23.28 13.16 -6.14
CA LYS A 523 24.67 13.34 -5.72
C LYS A 523 25.17 12.26 -4.75
N ILE A 524 24.26 11.58 -4.06
CA ILE A 524 24.54 10.49 -3.11
C ILE A 524 24.38 9.16 -3.84
N TYR A 525 23.28 9.01 -4.58
CA TYR A 525 22.96 7.84 -5.39
C TYR A 525 23.35 8.08 -6.85
N ASP A 526 24.64 8.29 -7.06
CA ASP A 526 25.22 8.64 -8.36
C ASP A 526 25.44 7.41 -9.25
N ASP A 527 26.10 7.62 -10.40
CA ASP A 527 26.44 6.54 -11.34
C ASP A 527 27.26 5.43 -10.67
N GLU A 528 28.24 5.79 -9.85
CA GLU A 528 29.12 4.82 -9.20
C GLU A 528 28.36 3.95 -8.18
N PHE A 529 27.41 4.54 -7.47
CA PHE A 529 26.52 3.83 -6.57
C PHE A 529 25.71 2.77 -7.33
N PHE A 530 24.94 3.18 -8.34
CA PHE A 530 24.04 2.27 -9.05
C PHE A 530 24.81 1.21 -9.87
N GLU A 531 25.91 1.57 -10.54
CA GLU A 531 26.69 0.65 -11.38
C GLU A 531 27.21 -0.57 -10.59
N LYS A 532 27.51 -0.39 -9.29
CA LYS A 532 27.99 -1.46 -8.40
C LYS A 532 26.91 -2.41 -7.90
N LEU A 533 25.62 -2.08 -8.03
CA LEU A 533 24.53 -2.89 -7.53
C LEU A 533 24.26 -4.11 -8.43
N ASP A 534 23.80 -5.21 -7.83
CA ASP A 534 23.28 -6.38 -8.52
C ASP A 534 21.77 -6.29 -8.73
N GLY A 535 21.07 -5.49 -7.91
CA GLY A 535 19.63 -5.26 -8.03
C GLY A 535 19.10 -4.29 -6.97
N ILE A 536 17.85 -3.90 -7.15
CA ILE A 536 17.10 -2.99 -6.28
C ILE A 536 15.82 -3.71 -5.81
N ALA A 537 15.42 -3.50 -4.56
CA ALA A 537 14.13 -3.94 -4.03
C ALA A 537 13.35 -2.75 -3.45
N ASN A 538 12.16 -2.51 -3.98
CA ASN A 538 11.29 -1.43 -3.51
C ASN A 538 10.42 -1.90 -2.33
N ALA A 539 10.31 -1.01 -1.34
CA ALA A 539 9.45 -1.11 -0.18
C ALA A 539 8.73 0.23 0.07
N LEU A 540 8.23 0.82 -1.02
CA LEU A 540 7.67 2.16 -1.09
C LEU A 540 6.16 2.19 -0.83
N ASP A 541 5.60 3.37 -0.58
CA ASP A 541 4.17 3.58 -0.30
C ASP A 541 3.48 4.56 -1.26
N ASN A 542 4.22 5.16 -2.20
CA ASN A 542 3.70 6.10 -3.19
C ASN A 542 4.19 5.75 -4.61
N VAL A 543 3.40 6.13 -5.62
CA VAL A 543 3.67 5.82 -7.04
C VAL A 543 4.82 6.65 -7.58
N GLU A 544 4.96 7.92 -7.16
CA GLU A 544 6.00 8.83 -7.65
C GLU A 544 7.41 8.28 -7.40
N ALA A 545 7.69 7.82 -6.18
CA ALA A 545 8.96 7.22 -5.82
C ALA A 545 9.22 5.90 -6.59
N ARG A 546 8.17 5.08 -6.81
CA ARG A 546 8.28 3.85 -7.61
C ARG A 546 8.70 4.15 -9.04
N THR A 547 8.00 5.09 -9.69
CA THR A 547 8.32 5.55 -11.05
C THR A 547 9.73 6.16 -11.11
N TYR A 548 10.16 6.89 -10.09
CA TYR A 548 11.53 7.41 -10.04
C TYR A 548 12.57 6.29 -10.01
N VAL A 549 12.45 5.32 -9.08
CA VAL A 549 13.38 4.20 -8.97
C VAL A 549 13.37 3.34 -10.24
N ASP A 550 12.19 3.06 -10.81
CA ASP A 550 12.05 2.32 -12.06
C ASP A 550 12.83 2.97 -13.21
N ARG A 551 12.69 4.29 -13.40
CA ARG A 551 13.48 5.03 -14.40
C ARG A 551 14.98 4.90 -14.17
N ARG A 552 15.44 4.96 -12.91
CA ARG A 552 16.86 4.75 -12.57
C ARG A 552 17.29 3.31 -12.88
N CYS A 553 16.47 2.31 -12.58
CA CYS A 553 16.74 0.91 -12.91
C CYS A 553 16.83 0.65 -14.41
N VAL A 554 15.93 1.23 -15.21
CA VAL A 554 16.01 1.23 -16.68
C VAL A 554 17.30 1.90 -17.15
N TYR A 555 17.60 3.08 -16.62
CA TYR A 555 18.81 3.83 -16.96
C TYR A 555 20.11 3.10 -16.58
N TYR A 556 20.20 2.42 -15.44
CA TYR A 556 21.41 1.69 -15.05
C TYR A 556 21.38 0.21 -15.46
N ARG A 557 20.32 -0.24 -16.14
CA ARG A 557 20.08 -1.63 -16.53
C ARG A 557 20.21 -2.58 -15.33
N LYS A 558 19.52 -2.23 -14.25
CA LYS A 558 19.50 -3.01 -13.00
C LYS A 558 18.15 -3.69 -12.80
N PRO A 559 18.13 -4.97 -12.38
CA PRO A 559 16.91 -5.62 -11.96
C PRO A 559 16.23 -4.86 -10.83
N LEU A 560 14.90 -4.81 -10.88
CA LEU A 560 14.05 -4.22 -9.86
C LEU A 560 13.01 -5.24 -9.40
N LEU A 561 12.95 -5.44 -8.09
CA LEU A 561 11.91 -6.18 -7.41
C LEU A 561 10.90 -5.18 -6.82
N GLU A 562 9.70 -5.14 -7.39
CA GLU A 562 8.62 -4.22 -7.02
C GLU A 562 7.51 -4.94 -6.26
N SER A 563 6.92 -4.27 -5.27
CA SER A 563 5.79 -4.82 -4.53
C SER A 563 4.93 -3.76 -3.84
N GLY A 564 3.65 -4.09 -3.65
CA GLY A 564 2.66 -3.22 -3.03
C GLY A 564 1.65 -3.98 -2.17
N THR A 565 1.02 -3.28 -1.22
CA THR A 565 -0.05 -3.82 -0.38
C THR A 565 -1.15 -2.78 -0.14
N LEU A 566 -2.40 -3.23 -0.12
CA LEU A 566 -3.58 -2.46 0.27
C LEU A 566 -4.53 -3.36 1.06
N GLY A 567 -4.53 -3.22 2.39
CA GLY A 567 -5.29 -4.08 3.28
C GLY A 567 -4.90 -5.56 3.11
N THR A 568 -5.85 -6.39 2.68
CA THR A 568 -5.62 -7.81 2.37
C THR A 568 -5.02 -8.07 0.99
N LYS A 569 -5.01 -7.06 0.11
CA LYS A 569 -4.54 -7.15 -1.27
C LYS A 569 -3.05 -6.88 -1.36
N GLY A 570 -2.36 -7.58 -2.24
CA GLY A 570 -0.95 -7.36 -2.50
C GLY A 570 -0.55 -7.74 -3.92
N ASN A 571 0.53 -7.16 -4.41
CA ASN A 571 1.08 -7.47 -5.71
C ASN A 571 2.62 -7.53 -5.68
N VAL A 572 3.18 -8.34 -6.59
CA VAL A 572 4.61 -8.44 -6.87
C VAL A 572 4.83 -8.29 -8.37
N GLN A 573 5.80 -7.47 -8.74
CA GLN A 573 6.26 -7.33 -10.11
C GLN A 573 7.78 -7.43 -10.17
N VAL A 574 8.30 -8.22 -11.12
CA VAL A 574 9.73 -8.32 -11.37
C VAL A 574 10.08 -7.64 -12.69
N VAL A 575 11.05 -6.72 -12.64
CA VAL A 575 11.53 -5.95 -13.79
C VAL A 575 12.97 -6.34 -14.07
N ILE A 576 13.22 -6.90 -15.26
CA ILE A 576 14.49 -7.52 -15.64
C ILE A 576 15.02 -6.87 -16.91
N PRO A 577 16.25 -6.32 -16.88
CA PRO A 577 16.88 -5.72 -18.04
C PRO A 577 16.86 -6.65 -19.26
N TYR A 578 16.40 -6.11 -20.38
CA TYR A 578 16.30 -6.77 -21.69
C TYR A 578 15.35 -7.97 -21.77
N LEU A 579 14.57 -8.25 -20.72
CA LEU A 579 13.70 -9.41 -20.67
C LEU A 579 12.23 -9.04 -20.42
N THR A 580 11.96 -8.06 -19.56
CA THR A 580 10.58 -7.63 -19.23
C THR A 580 10.33 -6.17 -19.59
N GLU A 581 9.07 -5.75 -19.55
CA GLU A 581 8.70 -4.35 -19.44
C GLU A 581 9.18 -3.72 -18.11
N SER A 582 9.06 -2.40 -18.00
CA SER A 582 9.33 -1.64 -16.77
C SER A 582 8.05 -1.42 -15.96
N TYR A 583 8.16 -1.00 -14.69
CA TYR A 583 6.97 -0.65 -13.89
C TYR A 583 6.14 0.43 -14.59
N SER A 584 6.81 1.45 -15.15
CA SER A 584 6.17 2.59 -15.82
C SER A 584 5.59 2.28 -17.20
N SER A 585 5.74 1.05 -17.71
CA SER A 585 5.18 0.63 -19.01
C SER A 585 3.67 0.38 -18.94
N SER A 586 3.13 0.13 -17.74
CA SER A 586 1.71 -0.05 -17.47
C SER A 586 1.15 1.15 -16.70
N GLN A 587 -0.12 1.48 -16.91
CA GLN A 587 -0.77 2.60 -16.22
C GLN A 587 -1.81 2.09 -15.22
N ASP A 588 -1.57 2.36 -13.94
CA ASP A 588 -2.56 2.14 -12.90
C ASP A 588 -3.69 3.18 -13.00
N PRO A 589 -4.93 2.82 -12.61
CA PRO A 589 -6.03 3.78 -12.55
C PRO A 589 -5.66 4.98 -11.65
N PRO A 590 -5.85 6.23 -12.12
CA PRO A 590 -5.51 7.40 -11.31
C PRO A 590 -6.41 7.49 -10.07
N GLU A 591 -5.91 8.15 -9.02
CA GLU A 591 -6.74 8.51 -7.87
C GLU A 591 -7.97 9.29 -8.34
N LYS A 592 -9.14 8.95 -7.79
CA LYS A 592 -10.36 9.72 -8.06
C LYS A 592 -10.19 11.13 -7.48
N SER A 593 -10.18 12.14 -8.35
CA SER A 593 -10.27 13.54 -7.96
C SER A 593 -11.73 13.99 -7.98
N PHE A 594 -12.11 14.82 -7.01
CA PHE A 594 -13.44 15.41 -6.96
C PHE A 594 -13.47 16.71 -7.77
N PRO A 595 -14.53 16.99 -8.54
CA PRO A 595 -14.65 18.27 -9.24
C PRO A 595 -14.61 19.46 -8.28
N ALA A 596 -13.88 20.51 -8.66
CA ALA A 596 -13.69 21.69 -7.81
C ALA A 596 -15.02 22.38 -7.42
N CYS A 597 -16.02 22.37 -8.31
CA CYS A 597 -17.35 22.92 -8.03
C CYS A 597 -18.10 22.12 -6.95
N THR A 598 -17.98 20.78 -6.97
CA THR A 598 -18.53 19.89 -5.95
C THR A 598 -17.91 20.15 -4.59
N LEU A 599 -16.57 20.22 -4.51
CA LEU A 599 -15.87 20.51 -3.26
C LEU A 599 -16.23 21.90 -2.72
N LYS A 600 -16.26 22.92 -3.59
CA LYS A 600 -16.41 24.32 -3.19
C LYS A 600 -17.84 24.74 -2.87
N ASN A 601 -18.84 24.25 -3.61
CA ASN A 601 -20.22 24.78 -3.53
C ASN A 601 -21.30 23.71 -3.35
N PHE A 602 -21.09 22.49 -3.85
CA PHE A 602 -22.16 21.46 -3.92
C PHE A 602 -21.70 20.08 -3.38
N PRO A 603 -21.25 19.98 -2.12
CA PRO A 603 -20.96 18.68 -1.52
C PRO A 603 -22.27 17.89 -1.32
N TYR A 604 -22.18 16.58 -1.45
CA TYR A 604 -23.29 15.65 -1.22
C TYR A 604 -22.85 14.35 -0.53
N LEU A 605 -21.56 14.19 -0.28
CA LEU A 605 -20.93 13.08 0.43
C LEU A 605 -19.93 13.63 1.46
N ILE A 606 -19.69 12.88 2.52
CA ILE A 606 -18.76 13.27 3.59
C ILE A 606 -17.31 13.35 3.11
N GLU A 607 -16.95 12.58 2.08
CA GLU A 607 -15.65 12.63 1.42
C GLU A 607 -15.37 14.02 0.81
N HIS A 608 -16.41 14.68 0.27
CA HIS A 608 -16.28 16.02 -0.30
C HIS A 608 -16.03 17.08 0.79
N THR A 609 -16.73 16.99 1.92
CA THR A 609 -16.54 17.93 3.03
C THR A 609 -15.20 17.69 3.74
N LEU A 610 -14.72 16.45 3.81
CA LEU A 610 -13.41 16.12 4.36
C LEU A 610 -12.27 16.61 3.48
N GLN A 611 -12.34 16.39 2.17
CA GLN A 611 -11.35 16.95 1.23
C GLN A 611 -11.36 18.48 1.26
N TRP A 612 -12.55 19.10 1.31
CA TRP A 612 -12.66 20.55 1.46
C TRP A 612 -12.05 21.05 2.79
N ALA A 613 -12.31 20.37 3.90
CA ALA A 613 -11.75 20.73 5.21
C ALA A 613 -10.22 20.56 5.23
N ARG A 614 -9.71 19.54 4.53
CA ARG A 614 -8.28 19.31 4.33
C ARG A 614 -7.64 20.45 3.52
N ASP A 615 -8.24 20.83 2.39
CA ASP A 615 -7.76 21.94 1.55
C ASP A 615 -7.80 23.28 2.32
N LEU A 616 -8.82 23.47 3.17
CA LEU A 616 -8.92 24.63 4.04
C LEU A 616 -7.81 24.66 5.09
N PHE A 617 -7.50 23.51 5.72
CA PHE A 617 -6.38 23.40 6.66
C PHE A 617 -5.05 23.77 6.00
N GLU A 618 -4.77 23.17 4.83
CA GLU A 618 -3.56 23.46 4.03
C GLU A 618 -3.47 24.95 3.68
N GLY A 619 -4.58 25.51 3.19
CA GLY A 619 -4.66 26.92 2.82
C GLY A 619 -4.47 27.88 4.00
N LEU A 620 -5.04 27.59 5.17
CA LEU A 620 -5.01 28.49 6.33
C LEU A 620 -3.73 28.40 7.16
N PHE A 621 -3.19 27.19 7.33
CA PHE A 621 -2.15 26.93 8.32
C PHE A 621 -0.82 26.55 7.70
N VAL A 622 -0.81 25.84 6.56
CA VAL A 622 0.43 25.39 5.91
C VAL A 622 0.91 26.44 4.90
N HIS A 623 0.16 26.67 3.82
CA HIS A 623 0.56 27.58 2.74
C HIS A 623 0.74 29.02 3.23
N GLN A 624 -0.16 29.50 4.10
CA GLN A 624 -0.06 30.84 4.66
C GLN A 624 1.17 31.00 5.58
N SER A 625 1.49 30.02 6.42
CA SER A 625 2.67 30.10 7.30
C SER A 625 3.98 29.98 6.50
N GLN A 626 4.03 29.11 5.49
CA GLN A 626 5.16 29.00 4.56
C GLN A 626 5.38 30.29 3.77
N ALA A 627 4.32 30.90 3.23
CA ALA A 627 4.40 32.16 2.50
C ALA A 627 4.88 33.31 3.42
N MET A 628 4.34 33.39 4.64
CA MET A 628 4.80 34.37 5.64
C MET A 628 6.28 34.17 5.99
N SER A 629 6.69 32.93 6.31
CA SER A 629 8.07 32.61 6.67
C SER A 629 9.04 32.92 5.52
N SER A 630 8.70 32.51 4.29
CA SER A 630 9.50 32.77 3.09
C SER A 630 9.64 34.26 2.80
N PHE A 631 8.56 35.03 2.94
CA PHE A 631 8.60 36.48 2.78
C PHE A 631 9.46 37.16 3.86
N LEU A 632 9.40 36.71 5.11
CA LEU A 632 10.23 37.27 6.19
C LEU A 632 11.72 36.98 6.00
N GLN A 633 12.07 35.84 5.41
CA GLN A 633 13.46 35.46 5.09
C GLN A 633 14.04 36.21 3.89
N ASP A 634 13.25 36.35 2.81
CA ASP A 634 13.66 37.00 1.56
C ASP A 634 12.52 37.84 0.96
N PRO A 635 12.22 39.03 1.51
CA PRO A 635 11.12 39.86 1.02
C PRO A 635 11.26 40.26 -0.46
N PRO A 636 12.44 40.72 -0.96
CA PRO A 636 12.59 41.12 -2.36
C PRO A 636 12.44 39.95 -3.33
N GLY A 637 13.12 38.82 -3.07
CA GLY A 637 13.07 37.67 -3.96
C GLY A 637 11.73 36.93 -3.90
N PHE A 638 11.05 36.90 -2.75
CA PHE A 638 9.68 36.36 -2.66
C PHE A 638 8.71 37.14 -3.54
N LEU A 639 8.77 38.48 -3.50
CA LEU A 639 7.91 39.32 -4.35
C LEU A 639 8.20 39.09 -5.84
N GLU A 640 9.47 39.01 -6.23
CA GLU A 640 9.85 38.74 -7.63
C GLU A 640 9.33 37.38 -8.12
N ARG A 641 9.55 36.32 -7.32
CA ARG A 641 9.04 34.97 -7.63
C ARG A 641 7.51 34.95 -7.74
N THR A 642 6.81 35.57 -6.79
CA THR A 642 5.34 35.59 -6.77
C THR A 642 4.75 36.32 -7.98
N LEU A 643 5.42 37.39 -8.44
CA LEU A 643 4.97 38.16 -9.61
C LEU A 643 5.20 37.44 -10.94
N SER A 644 6.07 36.44 -10.97
CA SER A 644 6.29 35.59 -12.16
C SER A 644 5.19 34.55 -12.37
N ASN A 645 4.32 34.34 -11.37
CA ASN A 645 3.20 33.41 -11.46
C ASN A 645 2.10 33.94 -12.41
N GLN A 646 1.41 33.03 -13.09
CA GLN A 646 0.38 33.36 -14.07
C GLN A 646 -1.00 33.63 -13.41
N GLY A 647 -1.85 34.41 -14.10
CA GLY A 647 -3.24 34.66 -13.69
C GLY A 647 -3.36 35.51 -12.43
N ASN A 648 -4.46 35.36 -11.70
CA ASN A 648 -4.78 36.18 -10.51
C ASN A 648 -4.06 35.75 -9.21
N GLN A 649 -3.28 34.65 -9.24
CA GLN A 649 -2.58 34.12 -8.07
C GLN A 649 -1.67 35.12 -7.34
N PRO A 650 -0.91 36.01 -8.03
CA PRO A 650 -0.08 36.99 -7.33
C PRO A 650 -0.92 37.95 -6.47
N LEU A 651 -2.10 38.35 -6.95
CA LEU A 651 -2.98 39.24 -6.21
C LEU A 651 -3.50 38.56 -4.94
N GLU A 652 -4.03 37.33 -5.06
CA GLU A 652 -4.55 36.56 -3.93
C GLU A 652 -3.48 36.28 -2.86
N THR A 653 -2.27 35.92 -3.31
CA THR A 653 -1.13 35.63 -2.42
C THR A 653 -0.73 36.89 -1.63
N LEU A 654 -0.56 38.03 -2.31
CA LEU A 654 -0.12 39.27 -1.66
C LEU A 654 -1.21 39.88 -0.75
N GLU A 655 -2.49 39.72 -1.08
CA GLU A 655 -3.60 40.14 -0.22
C GLU A 655 -3.66 39.32 1.07
N THR A 656 -3.52 38.01 0.94
CA THR A 656 -3.49 37.09 2.08
C THR A 656 -2.30 37.42 2.99
N LEU A 657 -1.13 37.65 2.39
CA LEU A 657 0.09 38.01 3.11
C LEU A 657 -0.06 39.35 3.87
N LYS A 658 -0.60 40.39 3.21
CA LYS A 658 -0.89 41.67 3.85
C LYS A 658 -1.90 41.50 4.99
N THR A 659 -2.96 40.73 4.78
CA THR A 659 -3.98 40.51 5.80
C THR A 659 -3.38 39.86 7.05
N ASN A 660 -2.56 38.82 6.86
CA ASN A 660 -1.98 38.06 7.96
C ASN A 660 -0.83 38.77 8.69
N LEU A 661 0.01 39.54 7.98
CA LEU A 661 1.15 40.22 8.58
C LEU A 661 0.83 41.64 9.09
N LEU A 662 -0.08 42.36 8.43
CA LEU A 662 -0.33 43.79 8.69
C LEU A 662 -1.72 44.05 9.27
N ASP A 663 -2.79 43.54 8.66
CA ASP A 663 -4.14 43.99 9.00
C ASP A 663 -4.77 43.23 10.18
N LYS A 664 -4.53 41.92 10.27
CA LYS A 664 -5.21 41.00 11.21
C LYS A 664 -4.22 40.05 11.90
N ARG A 665 -3.02 40.56 12.23
CA ARG A 665 -2.01 39.82 12.99
C ARG A 665 -2.47 39.67 14.45
N PRO A 666 -2.57 38.46 15.01
CA PRO A 666 -2.94 38.28 16.41
C PRO A 666 -1.82 38.74 17.35
N SER A 667 -2.19 39.27 18.50
CA SER A 667 -1.27 39.66 19.58
C SER A 667 -1.49 38.88 20.89
N SER A 668 -2.63 38.20 20.99
CA SER A 668 -3.07 37.42 22.15
C SER A 668 -3.84 36.18 21.70
N PHE A 669 -4.08 35.24 22.61
CA PHE A 669 -4.91 34.07 22.31
C PHE A 669 -6.39 34.46 22.10
N GLU A 670 -6.84 35.51 22.77
CA GLU A 670 -8.17 36.11 22.60
C GLU A 670 -8.39 36.62 21.17
N ASP A 671 -7.36 37.18 20.53
CA ASP A 671 -7.40 37.57 19.11
C ASP A 671 -7.55 36.34 18.20
N CYS A 672 -6.90 35.23 18.54
CA CYS A 672 -7.02 33.96 17.81
C CYS A 672 -8.44 33.38 17.93
N VAL A 673 -9.06 33.44 19.11
CA VAL A 673 -10.46 33.02 19.32
C VAL A 673 -11.42 33.92 18.53
N THR A 674 -11.19 35.23 18.53
CA THR A 674 -11.96 36.19 17.73
C THR A 674 -11.88 35.87 16.24
N TRP A 675 -10.67 35.62 15.73
CA TRP A 675 -10.44 35.19 14.35
C TRP A 675 -11.18 33.89 14.03
N ALA A 676 -11.08 32.87 14.89
CA ALA A 676 -11.75 31.58 14.70
C ALA A 676 -13.28 31.73 14.66
N ARG A 677 -13.86 32.57 15.52
CA ARG A 677 -15.31 32.83 15.53
C ARG A 677 -15.81 33.54 14.27
N LEU A 678 -15.04 34.49 13.76
CA LEU A 678 -15.34 35.18 12.51
C LEU A 678 -15.17 34.26 11.30
N LEU A 679 -14.16 33.39 11.32
CA LEU A 679 -13.98 32.35 10.32
C LEU A 679 -15.17 31.39 10.30
N TRP A 680 -15.61 30.89 11.47
CA TRP A 680 -16.81 30.06 11.59
C TRP A 680 -18.03 30.76 10.95
N GLN A 681 -18.24 32.04 11.27
CA GLN A 681 -19.36 32.81 10.73
C GLN A 681 -19.31 32.87 9.20
N ASP A 682 -18.12 33.11 8.65
CA ASP A 682 -17.95 33.28 7.22
C ASP A 682 -18.19 31.97 6.45
N LEU A 683 -17.63 30.87 6.95
CA LEU A 683 -17.69 29.56 6.30
C LEU A 683 -19.08 28.93 6.35
N PHE A 684 -19.69 28.86 7.53
CA PHE A 684 -20.88 28.03 7.76
C PHE A 684 -22.20 28.82 7.76
N SER A 685 -22.12 30.16 7.69
CA SER A 685 -23.29 31.03 7.70
C SER A 685 -23.30 32.02 6.52
N ASN A 686 -22.30 32.91 6.43
CA ASN A 686 -22.29 33.99 5.43
C ASN A 686 -22.15 33.47 4.00
N THR A 687 -21.19 32.57 3.76
CA THR A 687 -20.97 31.98 2.43
C THR A 687 -22.19 31.18 1.97
N ILE A 688 -22.85 30.48 2.89
CA ILE A 688 -24.09 29.74 2.60
C ILE A 688 -25.26 30.69 2.32
N ALA A 689 -25.39 31.77 3.08
CA ALA A 689 -26.40 32.80 2.82
C ALA A 689 -26.17 33.49 1.46
N GLN A 690 -24.92 33.73 1.07
CA GLN A 690 -24.58 34.24 -0.26
C GLN A 690 -24.94 33.23 -1.35
N LEU A 691 -24.66 31.94 -1.14
CA LEU A 691 -25.01 30.87 -2.08
C LEU A 691 -26.52 30.78 -2.31
N LEU A 692 -27.33 30.87 -1.25
CA LEU A 692 -28.79 30.88 -1.34
C LEU A 692 -29.35 32.18 -1.93
N PHE A 693 -28.66 33.30 -1.77
CA PHE A 693 -29.02 34.55 -2.45
C PHE A 693 -28.83 34.44 -3.97
N ASN A 694 -27.75 33.76 -4.39
CA ASN A 694 -27.46 33.48 -5.79
C ASN A 694 -28.40 32.43 -6.39
N PHE A 695 -28.67 31.36 -5.64
CA PHE A 695 -29.55 30.27 -6.04
C PHE A 695 -30.61 30.04 -4.95
N PRO A 696 -31.78 30.72 -5.04
CA PRO A 696 -32.88 30.53 -4.11
C PRO A 696 -33.32 29.06 -3.98
N ARG A 697 -34.01 28.73 -2.89
CA ARG A 697 -34.44 27.34 -2.61
C ARG A 697 -35.37 26.77 -3.68
N ASP A 698 -36.15 27.63 -4.31
CA ASP A 698 -37.10 27.37 -5.39
C ASP A 698 -36.50 27.68 -6.78
N HIS A 699 -35.16 27.80 -6.88
CA HIS A 699 -34.50 28.06 -8.15
C HIS A 699 -34.71 26.91 -9.13
N VAL A 700 -35.15 27.24 -10.34
CA VAL A 700 -35.33 26.30 -11.45
C VAL A 700 -34.28 26.54 -12.52
N THR A 701 -33.83 25.45 -13.14
CA THR A 701 -32.88 25.50 -14.25
C THR A 701 -33.56 25.97 -15.54
N SER A 702 -32.79 26.21 -16.60
CA SER A 702 -33.31 26.61 -17.91
C SER A 702 -34.23 25.56 -18.55
N THR A 703 -34.17 24.30 -18.13
CA THR A 703 -35.05 23.22 -18.61
C THR A 703 -36.32 23.06 -17.76
N GLY A 704 -36.50 23.88 -16.71
CA GLY A 704 -37.66 23.86 -15.83
C GLY A 704 -37.58 22.83 -14.69
N SER A 705 -36.45 22.15 -14.50
CA SER A 705 -36.21 21.26 -13.37
C SER A 705 -35.66 22.01 -12.15
N ASP A 706 -35.89 21.47 -10.94
CA ASP A 706 -35.35 22.03 -9.70
C ASP A 706 -33.82 22.04 -9.71
N PHE A 707 -33.21 23.19 -9.41
CA PHE A 707 -31.76 23.33 -9.32
C PHE A 707 -31.17 22.48 -8.19
N TRP A 708 -31.84 22.46 -7.03
CA TRP A 708 -31.44 21.69 -5.86
C TRP A 708 -31.96 20.25 -5.92
N SER A 709 -31.43 19.47 -6.85
CA SER A 709 -31.79 18.07 -7.05
C SER A 709 -30.56 17.19 -7.33
N GLY A 710 -30.70 15.88 -7.12
CA GLY A 710 -29.63 14.90 -7.32
C GLY A 710 -28.39 15.21 -6.48
N THR A 711 -27.27 15.49 -7.14
CA THR A 711 -25.97 15.83 -6.52
C THR A 711 -25.93 17.21 -5.86
N LYS A 712 -26.94 18.06 -6.04
CA LYS A 712 -26.99 19.41 -5.44
C LYS A 712 -27.94 19.42 -4.25
N ARG A 713 -27.41 19.15 -3.05
CA ARG A 713 -28.16 19.28 -1.79
C ARG A 713 -28.37 20.76 -1.47
N CYS A 714 -29.59 21.17 -1.16
CA CYS A 714 -29.89 22.57 -0.79
C CYS A 714 -29.35 22.86 0.61
N PRO A 715 -28.46 23.87 0.79
CA PRO A 715 -27.87 24.11 2.08
C PRO A 715 -28.73 25.02 2.98
N HIS A 716 -28.37 25.10 4.25
CA HIS A 716 -28.91 26.09 5.19
C HIS A 716 -27.80 26.75 6.02
N PRO A 717 -27.84 28.09 6.25
CA PRO A 717 -26.87 28.77 7.11
C PRO A 717 -27.00 28.27 8.55
N LEU A 718 -25.87 28.01 9.21
CA LEU A 718 -25.86 27.66 10.63
C LEU A 718 -25.90 28.91 11.52
N GLN A 719 -26.40 28.72 12.74
CA GLN A 719 -26.30 29.69 13.83
C GLN A 719 -25.30 29.17 14.87
N PHE A 720 -24.38 30.02 15.30
CA PHE A 720 -23.38 29.60 16.27
C PHE A 720 -24.04 29.39 17.64
N ASP A 721 -23.91 28.18 18.14
CA ASP A 721 -24.23 27.81 19.52
C ASP A 721 -22.93 27.43 20.25
N VAL A 722 -22.68 28.05 21.40
CA VAL A 722 -21.52 27.78 22.25
C VAL A 722 -21.68 26.49 23.07
N GLN A 723 -22.92 26.00 23.23
CA GLN A 723 -23.21 24.74 23.90
C GLN A 723 -23.09 23.53 22.97
N ASP A 724 -23.02 23.77 21.66
CA ASP A 724 -22.73 22.72 20.69
C ASP A 724 -21.23 22.35 20.73
N THR A 725 -20.96 21.09 20.99
CA THR A 725 -19.60 20.56 21.12
C THR A 725 -18.80 20.74 19.82
N THR A 726 -19.38 20.44 18.67
CA THR A 726 -18.70 20.54 17.36
C THR A 726 -18.32 21.99 17.06
N HIS A 727 -19.22 22.92 17.37
CA HIS A 727 -18.99 24.34 17.21
C HIS A 727 -17.82 24.82 18.07
N LEU A 728 -17.82 24.46 19.36
CA LEU A 728 -16.78 24.88 20.30
C LEU A 728 -15.42 24.23 20.00
N GLU A 729 -15.42 22.96 19.58
CA GLU A 729 -14.21 22.24 19.18
C GLU A 729 -13.57 22.85 17.93
N PHE A 730 -14.36 23.29 16.94
CA PHE A 730 -13.84 24.06 15.79
C PHE A 730 -13.11 25.32 16.26
N ILE A 731 -13.73 26.09 17.17
CA ILE A 731 -13.10 27.32 17.71
C ILE A 731 -11.80 26.99 18.43
N SER A 732 -11.81 25.93 19.25
CA SER A 732 -10.63 25.46 19.98
C SER A 732 -9.49 25.07 19.03
N ALA A 733 -9.75 24.22 18.05
CA ALA A 733 -8.73 23.76 17.11
C ALA A 733 -8.20 24.91 16.25
N ALA A 734 -9.09 25.71 15.64
CA ALA A 734 -8.70 26.82 14.77
C ALA A 734 -7.88 27.89 15.53
N SER A 735 -8.30 28.26 16.75
CA SER A 735 -7.59 29.26 17.55
C SER A 735 -6.23 28.77 18.04
N ASN A 736 -6.09 27.50 18.42
CA ASN A 736 -4.80 26.92 18.83
C ASN A 736 -3.81 26.77 17.67
N LEU A 737 -4.28 26.37 16.47
CA LEU A 737 -3.44 26.33 15.27
C LEU A 737 -3.01 27.74 14.86
N ARG A 738 -3.93 28.71 14.91
CA ARG A 738 -3.58 30.11 14.67
C ARG A 738 -2.58 30.63 15.70
N ALA A 739 -2.73 30.29 16.98
CA ALA A 739 -1.77 30.70 18.01
C ALA A 739 -0.37 30.11 17.74
N GLU A 740 -0.31 28.83 17.36
CA GLU A 740 0.93 28.13 17.02
C GLU A 740 1.68 28.79 15.86
N CYS A 741 1.00 29.12 14.75
CA CYS A 741 1.60 29.82 13.61
C CYS A 741 2.36 31.10 14.01
N TYR A 742 1.87 31.85 15.01
CA TYR A 742 2.44 33.13 15.44
C TYR A 742 3.26 33.02 16.74
N GLY A 743 3.51 31.80 17.25
CA GLY A 743 4.25 31.59 18.50
C GLY A 743 3.53 32.13 19.75
N ILE A 744 2.21 32.23 19.71
CA ILE A 744 1.37 32.64 20.85
C ILE A 744 1.07 31.40 21.72
N PRO A 745 1.10 31.50 23.06
CA PRO A 745 0.75 30.40 23.93
C PRO A 745 -0.66 29.86 23.67
N GLN A 746 -0.75 28.55 23.41
CA GLN A 746 -1.99 27.81 23.23
C GLN A 746 -2.80 27.71 24.53
N CYS A 747 -4.12 27.56 24.42
CA CYS A 747 -5.02 27.32 25.54
C CYS A 747 -5.94 26.13 25.24
N ARG A 748 -5.86 25.09 26.08
CA ARG A 748 -6.68 23.86 25.95
C ARG A 748 -7.93 23.85 26.83
N ASN A 749 -8.16 24.89 27.63
CA ASN A 749 -9.31 24.98 28.51
C ASN A 749 -10.55 25.46 27.74
N LEU A 750 -11.46 24.52 27.44
CA LEU A 750 -12.70 24.80 26.70
C LEU A 750 -13.62 25.80 27.40
N SER A 751 -13.67 25.82 28.73
CA SER A 751 -14.48 26.80 29.48
C SER A 751 -13.97 28.22 29.27
N LYS A 752 -12.64 28.41 29.30
CA LYS A 752 -12.03 29.72 29.03
C LYS A 752 -12.28 30.17 27.58
N ILE A 753 -12.19 29.25 26.62
CA ILE A 753 -12.48 29.54 25.21
C ILE A 753 -13.96 29.94 25.03
N SER A 754 -14.86 29.23 25.71
CA SER A 754 -16.31 29.50 25.71
C SER A 754 -16.63 30.90 26.24
N GLU A 755 -15.98 31.33 27.33
CA GLU A 755 -16.15 32.69 27.87
C GLU A 755 -15.69 33.77 26.87
N ILE A 756 -14.53 33.57 26.25
CA ILE A 756 -13.98 34.52 25.27
C ILE A 756 -14.89 34.60 24.04
N VAL A 757 -15.30 33.45 23.48
CA VAL A 757 -16.06 33.41 22.21
C VAL A 757 -17.45 34.07 22.33
N GLN A 758 -18.07 34.00 23.51
CA GLN A 758 -19.36 34.68 23.78
C GLN A 758 -19.25 36.21 23.75
N SER A 759 -18.06 36.76 24.01
CA SER A 759 -17.82 38.21 23.99
C SER A 759 -17.53 38.76 22.59
N VAL A 760 -17.35 37.90 21.58
CA VAL A 760 -16.96 38.28 20.22
C VAL A 760 -18.14 38.95 19.49
N VAL A 761 -17.93 40.17 19.03
CA VAL A 761 -18.91 40.89 18.21
C VAL A 761 -18.81 40.43 16.75
N VAL A 762 -19.90 39.85 16.25
CA VAL A 762 -19.99 39.36 14.87
C VAL A 762 -20.69 40.39 13.98
N PRO A 763 -20.04 40.89 12.91
CA PRO A 763 -20.67 41.82 11.98
C PRO A 763 -21.88 41.21 11.26
N PRO A 764 -22.96 41.97 11.02
CA PRO A 764 -24.09 41.47 10.23
C PRO A 764 -23.68 41.24 8.78
N PHE A 765 -24.13 40.13 8.20
CA PHE A 765 -23.87 39.80 6.80
C PHE A 765 -24.95 40.38 5.88
N VAL A 766 -24.51 40.98 4.76
CA VAL A 766 -25.39 41.47 3.70
C VAL A 766 -24.96 40.82 2.38
N PRO A 767 -25.81 40.00 1.73
CA PRO A 767 -25.49 39.40 0.44
C PRO A 767 -25.21 40.46 -0.63
N ARG A 768 -24.25 40.20 -1.51
CA ARG A 768 -23.86 41.11 -2.60
C ARG A 768 -24.41 40.62 -3.94
N SER A 769 -24.99 41.54 -4.72
CA SER A 769 -25.37 41.27 -6.11
C SER A 769 -24.14 41.25 -7.03
N GLY A 770 -24.11 40.35 -8.01
CA GLY A 770 -23.03 40.23 -8.99
C GLY A 770 -21.85 39.34 -8.55
N VAL A 771 -21.94 38.67 -7.39
CA VAL A 771 -21.00 37.60 -7.04
C VAL A 771 -21.23 36.41 -7.98
N ARG A 772 -20.22 36.03 -8.76
CA ARG A 772 -20.31 34.87 -9.65
C ARG A 772 -19.87 33.60 -8.91
N ILE A 773 -20.76 32.60 -8.89
CA ILE A 773 -20.52 31.27 -8.33
C ILE A 773 -20.52 30.29 -9.51
N ASP A 774 -19.42 29.57 -9.66
CA ASP A 774 -19.23 28.63 -10.75
C ASP A 774 -20.03 27.34 -10.46
N VAL A 775 -20.93 26.99 -11.38
CA VAL A 775 -21.83 25.83 -11.28
C VAL A 775 -21.23 24.60 -11.93
N THR A 776 -20.35 24.80 -12.91
CA THR A 776 -19.65 23.74 -13.64
C THR A 776 -18.14 23.90 -13.57
N GLU A 777 -17.40 22.82 -13.82
CA GLU A 777 -15.94 22.85 -13.85
C GLU A 777 -15.40 23.73 -14.99
N ALA A 778 -16.06 23.71 -16.16
CA ALA A 778 -15.69 24.57 -17.29
C ALA A 778 -15.73 26.06 -16.94
N GLU A 779 -16.73 26.50 -16.14
CA GLU A 779 -16.81 27.87 -15.65
C GLU A 779 -15.67 28.21 -14.68
N ALA A 780 -15.34 27.29 -13.76
CA ALA A 780 -14.26 27.48 -12.79
C ALA A 780 -12.87 27.56 -13.47
N GLN A 781 -12.63 26.73 -14.47
CA GLN A 781 -11.38 26.74 -15.25
C GLN A 781 -11.24 28.01 -16.08
N ALA A 782 -12.30 28.43 -16.77
CA ALA A 782 -12.31 29.66 -17.56
C ALA A 782 -12.00 30.92 -16.72
N ARG A 783 -12.45 30.94 -15.46
CA ARG A 783 -12.16 32.03 -14.52
C ARG A 783 -10.71 32.03 -14.06
N SER A 784 -10.15 30.86 -13.76
CA SER A 784 -8.76 30.73 -13.30
C SER A 784 -7.75 31.15 -14.37
N ALA A 785 -8.11 30.98 -15.65
CA ALA A 785 -7.33 31.41 -16.80
C ALA A 785 -7.50 32.90 -17.18
N ALA A 786 -8.36 33.65 -16.48
CA ALA A 786 -8.61 35.04 -16.81
C ALA A 786 -7.37 35.92 -16.51
N PRO A 787 -6.98 36.82 -17.44
CA PRO A 787 -5.83 37.70 -17.24
C PRO A 787 -6.04 38.68 -16.09
N ILE A 788 -4.94 39.10 -15.46
CA ILE A 788 -4.93 40.11 -14.40
C ILE A 788 -5.51 41.42 -14.93
N THR A 789 -6.63 41.86 -14.36
CA THR A 789 -7.32 43.08 -14.78
C THR A 789 -7.03 44.29 -13.88
N ASP A 790 -6.50 44.09 -12.67
CA ASP A 790 -6.32 45.14 -11.66
C ASP A 790 -4.84 45.30 -11.21
N THR A 791 -4.00 45.78 -12.11
CA THR A 791 -2.57 46.04 -11.86
C THR A 791 -2.34 47.14 -10.81
N SER A 792 -3.26 48.09 -10.67
CA SER A 792 -3.16 49.19 -9.67
C SER A 792 -3.26 48.68 -8.23
N ARG A 793 -4.16 47.73 -7.97
CA ARG A 793 -4.29 47.10 -6.65
C ARG A 793 -3.05 46.31 -6.26
N LEU A 794 -2.47 45.60 -7.22
CA LEU A 794 -1.25 44.82 -7.05
C LEU A 794 -0.04 45.71 -6.68
N GLU A 795 0.13 46.86 -7.34
CA GLU A 795 1.18 47.84 -6.98
C GLU A 795 1.03 48.38 -5.53
N LYS A 796 -0.22 48.66 -5.10
CA LYS A 796 -0.49 49.11 -3.72
C LYS A 796 -0.11 48.06 -2.69
N LEU A 797 -0.40 46.78 -2.96
CA LEU A 797 -0.04 45.66 -2.08
C LEU A 797 1.48 45.51 -1.97
N GLN A 798 2.19 45.58 -3.09
CA GLN A 798 3.66 45.54 -3.09
C GLN A 798 4.25 46.66 -2.24
N LYS A 799 3.75 47.89 -2.39
CA LYS A 799 4.23 49.04 -1.62
C LYS A 799 4.00 48.85 -0.12
N ALA A 800 2.83 48.34 0.28
CA ALA A 800 2.51 48.06 1.68
C ALA A 800 3.44 46.98 2.27
N LEU A 801 3.64 45.87 1.54
CA LEU A 801 4.49 44.77 2.00
C LEU A 801 5.98 45.15 2.04
N ARG A 802 6.48 45.91 1.06
CA ARG A 802 7.87 46.42 1.07
C ARG A 802 8.14 47.41 2.22
N SER A 803 7.11 48.09 2.71
CA SER A 803 7.23 49.02 3.84
C SER A 803 7.25 48.32 5.21
N PHE A 804 7.03 47.01 5.26
CA PHE A 804 7.08 46.23 6.50
C PHE A 804 8.52 46.05 6.98
N SER A 805 8.89 46.76 8.05
CA SER A 805 10.27 46.85 8.58
C SER A 805 10.57 45.94 9.78
N ASN A 806 9.58 45.19 10.28
CA ASN A 806 9.70 44.32 11.47
C ASN A 806 10.05 42.85 11.10
N THR A 807 10.89 42.63 10.10
CA THR A 807 11.23 41.28 9.61
C THR A 807 12.13 40.50 10.56
N SER A 808 12.88 41.16 11.44
CA SER A 808 13.91 40.52 12.29
C SER A 808 13.42 40.02 13.67
N THR A 809 12.20 40.38 14.10
CA THR A 809 11.67 40.02 15.44
C THR A 809 10.45 39.12 15.41
N LEU A 810 9.79 38.97 14.25
CA LEU A 810 8.61 38.13 14.09
C LEU A 810 9.04 36.75 13.60
N HIS A 811 8.87 35.73 14.44
CA HIS A 811 9.04 34.33 14.04
C HIS A 811 7.68 33.72 13.71
N ILE A 812 7.60 33.04 12.55
CA ILE A 812 6.40 32.32 12.12
C ILE A 812 6.74 30.83 12.15
N ASN A 813 5.97 30.06 12.91
CA ASN A 813 6.09 28.61 12.92
C ASN A 813 5.37 28.08 11.68
N VAL A 814 6.12 27.36 10.84
CA VAL A 814 5.55 26.66 9.68
C VAL A 814 4.84 25.41 10.21
N ILE A 815 3.54 25.33 9.98
CA ILE A 815 2.76 24.14 10.32
C ILE A 815 2.87 23.16 9.15
N GLU A 816 3.16 21.91 9.47
CA GLU A 816 3.10 20.78 8.53
C GLU A 816 2.02 19.82 9.01
N PHE A 817 1.29 19.21 8.08
CA PHE A 817 0.25 18.29 8.47
C PHE A 817 0.80 16.98 9.01
N GLU A 818 0.47 16.71 10.25
CA GLU A 818 0.63 15.40 10.89
C GLU A 818 -0.73 14.84 11.31
N LYS A 819 -1.07 13.65 10.81
CA LYS A 819 -2.33 12.93 11.04
C LYS A 819 -2.26 11.98 12.24
N ASP A 820 -1.06 11.54 12.60
CA ASP A 820 -0.81 10.49 13.59
C ASP A 820 -0.45 11.03 14.98
N ASP A 821 -0.36 12.36 15.14
CA ASP A 821 -0.31 13.05 16.44
C ASP A 821 -1.69 13.61 16.80
N ASP A 822 -2.31 13.01 17.81
CA ASP A 822 -3.66 13.39 18.26
C ASP A 822 -3.68 14.66 19.13
N THR A 823 -2.51 15.24 19.44
CA THR A 823 -2.38 16.39 20.34
C THR A 823 -2.23 17.73 19.61
N ASN A 824 -1.98 17.72 18.30
CA ASN A 824 -1.65 18.91 17.50
C ASN A 824 -2.86 19.66 16.91
N PHE A 825 -4.09 19.22 17.18
CA PHE A 825 -5.34 19.81 16.65
C PHE A 825 -5.58 19.71 15.14
N HIS A 826 -4.70 19.06 14.36
CA HIS A 826 -4.87 18.95 12.90
C HIS A 826 -6.15 18.18 12.55
N MET A 827 -6.26 16.96 13.06
CA MET A 827 -7.43 16.12 12.81
C MET A 827 -8.69 16.64 13.50
N ASP A 828 -8.55 17.33 14.64
CA ASP A 828 -9.68 17.99 15.33
C ASP A 828 -10.26 19.09 14.45
N PHE A 829 -9.40 19.95 13.87
CA PHE A 829 -9.83 20.99 12.93
C PHE A 829 -10.50 20.39 11.70
N ILE A 830 -9.88 19.40 11.05
CA ILE A 830 -10.43 18.80 9.82
C ILE A 830 -11.79 18.15 10.09
N THR A 831 -11.91 17.36 11.17
CA THR A 831 -13.13 16.62 11.51
C THR A 831 -14.28 17.57 11.82
N THR A 832 -14.06 18.55 12.71
CA THR A 832 -15.10 19.53 13.10
C THR A 832 -15.51 20.41 11.93
N THR A 833 -14.54 20.91 11.15
CA THR A 833 -14.76 21.70 9.94
C THR A 833 -15.59 20.95 8.90
N SER A 834 -15.27 19.66 8.68
CA SER A 834 -16.04 18.82 7.76
C SER A 834 -17.46 18.60 8.27
N ASN A 835 -17.64 18.26 9.56
CA ASN A 835 -18.96 17.95 10.11
C ASN A 835 -19.88 19.17 10.14
N LEU A 836 -19.36 20.37 10.42
CA LEU A 836 -20.11 21.63 10.29
C LEU A 836 -20.59 21.87 8.86
N ARG A 837 -19.73 21.61 7.87
CA ARG A 837 -20.12 21.69 6.45
C ARG A 837 -21.08 20.56 6.07
N ALA A 838 -20.94 19.38 6.65
CA ALA A 838 -21.86 18.28 6.42
C ALA A 838 -23.26 18.68 6.91
N GLU A 839 -23.37 19.29 8.10
CA GLU A 839 -24.62 19.84 8.63
C GLU A 839 -25.22 20.89 7.69
N ASN A 840 -24.43 21.82 7.14
CA ASN A 840 -24.94 22.81 6.18
C ASN A 840 -25.72 22.17 5.02
N TYR A 841 -25.35 20.98 4.57
CA TYR A 841 -25.91 20.28 3.41
C TYR A 841 -26.71 19.03 3.78
N GLU A 842 -27.05 18.86 5.06
CA GLU A 842 -27.76 17.68 5.60
C GLU A 842 -27.04 16.34 5.29
N ILE A 843 -25.71 16.34 5.24
CA ILE A 843 -24.89 15.15 5.01
C ILE A 843 -24.61 14.48 6.37
N PRO A 844 -24.71 13.14 6.49
CA PRO A 844 -24.36 12.45 7.72
C PRO A 844 -22.89 12.71 8.13
N PRO A 845 -22.61 13.09 9.39
CA PRO A 845 -21.25 13.39 9.84
C PRO A 845 -20.37 12.13 9.87
N ALA A 846 -19.05 12.33 9.87
CA ALA A 846 -18.07 11.27 10.13
C ALA A 846 -17.47 11.42 11.52
N ASP A 847 -17.15 10.28 12.14
CA ASP A 847 -16.29 10.25 13.33
C ASP A 847 -14.84 10.59 12.96
N ARG A 848 -13.99 10.78 13.99
CA ARG A 848 -12.57 11.09 13.82
C ARG A 848 -11.82 9.99 13.08
N LEU A 849 -12.16 8.72 13.31
CA LEU A 849 -11.47 7.57 12.69
C LEU A 849 -11.69 7.53 11.17
N LYS A 850 -12.94 7.69 10.72
CA LYS A 850 -13.30 7.81 9.30
C LYS A 850 -12.74 9.09 8.69
N SER A 851 -12.77 10.20 9.43
CA SER A 851 -12.19 11.47 8.98
C SER A 851 -10.68 11.36 8.76
N LYS A 852 -9.97 10.71 9.68
CA LYS A 852 -8.52 10.46 9.62
C LYS A 852 -8.15 9.55 8.44
N LEU A 853 -8.97 8.53 8.14
CA LEU A 853 -8.78 7.67 6.97
C LEU A 853 -8.75 8.46 5.67
N ILE A 854 -9.80 9.26 5.46
CA ILE A 854 -10.04 9.96 4.20
C ILE A 854 -9.10 11.17 4.07
N ALA A 855 -9.10 12.07 5.06
CA ALA A 855 -8.31 13.30 4.99
C ALA A 855 -6.80 13.04 5.13
N GLY A 856 -6.41 12.00 5.88
CA GLY A 856 -5.03 11.57 6.03
C GLY A 856 -4.52 10.70 4.88
N LYS A 857 -5.37 10.39 3.88
CA LYS A 857 -5.10 9.44 2.79
C LYS A 857 -4.45 8.14 3.30
N ILE A 858 -4.97 7.62 4.40
CA ILE A 858 -4.36 6.46 5.07
C ILE A 858 -4.59 5.22 4.21
N ILE A 859 -3.50 4.53 3.89
CA ILE A 859 -3.53 3.22 3.23
C ILE A 859 -3.76 2.14 4.31
N PRO A 860 -4.87 1.38 4.29
CA PRO A 860 -5.06 0.22 5.15
C PRO A 860 -3.94 -0.79 4.94
N ALA A 861 -3.43 -1.39 6.01
CA ALA A 861 -2.32 -2.32 5.93
C ALA A 861 -2.31 -3.29 7.12
N ILE A 862 -1.78 -4.50 6.89
CA ILE A 862 -1.66 -5.55 7.90
C ILE A 862 -0.40 -6.40 7.68
N ALA A 863 0.17 -6.91 8.76
CA ALA A 863 1.43 -7.68 8.75
C ALA A 863 1.38 -8.94 7.88
N THR A 864 0.24 -9.62 7.80
CA THR A 864 0.07 -10.86 7.02
C THR A 864 0.31 -10.64 5.54
N THR A 865 -0.42 -9.71 4.92
CA THR A 865 -0.26 -9.42 3.49
C THR A 865 1.15 -8.89 3.18
N THR A 866 1.70 -8.05 4.04
CA THR A 866 3.08 -7.54 3.89
C THR A 866 4.11 -8.66 3.88
N SER A 867 4.06 -9.57 4.85
CA SER A 867 5.04 -10.65 4.96
C SER A 867 4.90 -11.68 3.84
N LEU A 868 3.65 -11.96 3.42
CA LEU A 868 3.36 -12.80 2.26
C LEU A 868 4.01 -12.24 1.00
N VAL A 869 3.76 -10.97 0.70
CA VAL A 869 4.26 -10.29 -0.50
C VAL A 869 5.80 -10.23 -0.49
N ALA A 870 6.42 -9.92 0.65
CA ALA A 870 7.88 -9.93 0.78
C ALA A 870 8.47 -11.34 0.54
N GLY A 871 7.79 -12.39 1.00
CA GLY A 871 8.15 -13.78 0.67
C GLY A 871 8.14 -14.03 -0.83
N LEU A 872 7.07 -13.64 -1.54
CA LEU A 872 6.99 -13.79 -3.00
C LEU A 872 8.08 -13.01 -3.74
N VAL A 873 8.40 -11.78 -3.30
CA VAL A 873 9.53 -10.99 -3.84
C VAL A 873 10.85 -11.76 -3.73
N CYS A 874 11.13 -12.37 -2.58
CA CYS A 874 12.36 -13.11 -2.36
C CYS A 874 12.45 -14.41 -3.17
N LEU A 875 11.31 -15.00 -3.58
CA LEU A 875 11.32 -16.14 -4.52
C LEU A 875 11.81 -15.72 -5.92
N GLU A 876 11.40 -14.54 -6.40
CA GLU A 876 11.90 -13.99 -7.67
C GLU A 876 13.37 -13.60 -7.56
N LEU A 877 13.84 -13.14 -6.39
CA LEU A 877 15.26 -12.90 -6.15
C LEU A 877 16.10 -14.17 -6.38
N PHE A 878 15.66 -15.34 -5.91
CA PHE A 878 16.39 -16.58 -6.18
C PHE A 878 16.56 -16.84 -7.68
N LYS A 879 15.57 -16.48 -8.49
CA LYS A 879 15.62 -16.66 -9.95
C LYS A 879 16.60 -15.69 -10.61
N LEU A 880 16.60 -14.43 -10.17
CA LEU A 880 17.54 -13.40 -10.65
C LEU A 880 19.00 -13.79 -10.39
N VAL A 881 19.30 -14.30 -9.19
CA VAL A 881 20.67 -14.66 -8.78
C VAL A 881 21.22 -15.85 -9.56
N GLN A 882 20.34 -16.72 -10.05
CA GLN A 882 20.74 -17.82 -10.93
C GLN A 882 20.99 -17.34 -12.37
N GLY A 883 20.49 -16.17 -12.75
CA GLY A 883 20.69 -15.58 -14.08
C GLY A 883 19.72 -16.13 -15.12
N HIS A 884 18.52 -16.56 -14.70
CA HIS A 884 17.48 -17.07 -15.60
C HIS A 884 17.15 -16.08 -16.71
N LYS A 885 16.98 -16.60 -17.93
CA LYS A 885 16.62 -15.83 -19.14
C LYS A 885 15.28 -16.24 -19.75
N ASN A 886 14.69 -17.34 -19.28
CA ASN A 886 13.35 -17.74 -19.69
C ASN A 886 12.31 -16.91 -18.92
N LEU A 887 11.50 -16.17 -19.67
CA LEU A 887 10.45 -15.31 -19.12
C LEU A 887 9.40 -16.12 -18.34
N GLU A 888 9.06 -17.32 -18.80
CA GLU A 888 8.04 -18.21 -18.22
C GLU A 888 8.34 -18.63 -16.76
N LEU A 889 9.61 -18.62 -16.36
CA LEU A 889 10.05 -18.97 -15.01
C LEU A 889 9.77 -17.85 -14.01
N PHE A 890 9.76 -16.59 -14.45
CA PHE A 890 9.45 -15.45 -13.59
C PHE A 890 7.95 -15.33 -13.41
N LYS A 891 7.54 -14.86 -12.22
CA LYS A 891 6.12 -14.71 -11.89
C LYS A 891 5.87 -13.33 -11.27
N ASN A 892 5.02 -12.55 -11.92
CA ASN A 892 4.28 -11.51 -11.24
C ASN A 892 3.15 -12.17 -10.44
N ALA A 893 2.74 -11.53 -9.34
CA ALA A 893 1.71 -12.06 -8.46
C ALA A 893 0.70 -11.00 -8.07
N TYR A 894 -0.56 -11.42 -7.97
CA TYR A 894 -1.62 -10.69 -7.28
C TYR A 894 -2.24 -11.60 -6.22
N VAL A 895 -2.45 -11.06 -5.03
CA VAL A 895 -3.08 -11.77 -3.92
C VAL A 895 -4.17 -10.91 -3.32
N ASP A 896 -5.25 -11.55 -2.88
CA ASP A 896 -6.20 -10.94 -1.97
C ASP A 896 -6.53 -11.96 -0.90
N LEU A 897 -6.11 -11.68 0.32
CA LEU A 897 -6.31 -12.53 1.49
C LEU A 897 -7.70 -12.38 2.14
N ALA A 898 -8.50 -11.40 1.72
CA ALA A 898 -9.93 -11.32 2.10
C ALA A 898 -10.73 -12.42 1.41
N LEU A 899 -10.31 -12.74 0.19
CA LEU A 899 -10.65 -13.95 -0.51
C LEU A 899 -9.55 -14.99 -0.21
N PRO A 900 -9.78 -16.28 -0.39
CA PRO A 900 -8.67 -17.20 -0.57
C PRO A 900 -8.25 -17.10 -2.05
N PHE A 901 -7.62 -15.98 -2.46
CA PHE A 901 -7.25 -15.74 -3.86
C PHE A 901 -5.78 -15.40 -4.04
N THR A 902 -5.13 -16.14 -4.94
CA THR A 902 -3.80 -15.85 -5.46
C THR A 902 -3.81 -16.08 -6.97
N SER A 903 -3.07 -15.25 -7.69
CA SER A 903 -2.87 -15.38 -9.13
C SER A 903 -1.42 -15.09 -9.45
N PHE A 904 -0.79 -15.99 -10.18
CA PHE A 904 0.56 -15.84 -10.70
C PHE A 904 0.48 -15.77 -12.22
N TYR A 905 1.21 -14.83 -12.80
CA TYR A 905 1.24 -14.63 -14.25
C TYR A 905 2.64 -14.25 -14.70
N GLU A 906 2.93 -14.57 -15.95
CA GLU A 906 4.22 -14.26 -16.57
C GLU A 906 4.39 -12.73 -16.70
N PRO A 907 5.59 -12.18 -16.42
CA PRO A 907 5.89 -10.79 -16.73
C PRO A 907 5.77 -10.51 -18.23
N VAL A 908 5.36 -9.30 -18.60
CA VAL A 908 5.23 -8.92 -20.01
C VAL A 908 6.61 -8.63 -20.59
N ALA A 909 6.89 -9.13 -21.79
CA ALA A 909 8.10 -8.80 -22.55
C ALA A 909 8.11 -7.31 -22.97
N PRO A 910 9.27 -6.64 -23.08
CA PRO A 910 9.29 -5.25 -23.49
C PRO A 910 8.82 -5.09 -24.93
N ILE A 911 8.08 -4.01 -25.19
CA ILE A 911 7.67 -3.65 -26.56
C ILE A 911 8.92 -3.42 -27.39
N LYS A 912 8.99 -4.11 -28.55
CA LYS A 912 10.06 -3.97 -29.52
C LYS A 912 9.65 -3.06 -30.66
N SER A 913 10.48 -2.06 -30.93
CA SER A 913 10.41 -1.16 -32.08
C SER A 913 11.55 -1.46 -33.06
N LYS A 914 11.43 -0.96 -34.28
CA LYS A 914 12.44 -1.14 -35.34
C LYS A 914 12.72 0.14 -36.08
N TYR A 915 13.98 0.36 -36.39
CA TYR A 915 14.41 1.23 -37.49
C TYR A 915 15.27 0.41 -38.44
N TYR A 916 14.92 0.38 -39.73
CA TYR A 916 15.45 -0.58 -40.70
C TYR A 916 15.39 -2.03 -40.17
N ASP A 917 16.52 -2.73 -40.14
CA ASP A 917 16.66 -4.10 -39.62
C ASP A 917 17.08 -4.16 -38.14
N THR A 918 17.23 -3.01 -37.46
CA THR A 918 17.65 -2.96 -36.05
C THR A 918 16.45 -2.99 -35.13
N GLU A 919 16.33 -4.04 -34.32
CA GLU A 919 15.38 -4.14 -33.21
C GLU A 919 15.90 -3.43 -31.97
N PHE A 920 15.01 -2.72 -31.29
CA PHE A 920 15.30 -2.13 -29.99
C PHE A 920 14.06 -2.11 -29.08
N SER A 921 14.29 -1.91 -27.79
CA SER A 921 13.30 -1.85 -26.73
C SER A 921 13.60 -0.69 -25.77
N LEU A 922 12.81 -0.55 -24.71
CA LEU A 922 13.06 0.44 -23.64
C LEU A 922 14.46 0.31 -22.97
N TRP A 923 15.11 -0.85 -23.08
CA TRP A 923 16.41 -1.14 -22.47
C TRP A 923 17.61 -0.73 -23.32
N ASP A 924 17.36 -0.48 -24.60
CA ASP A 924 18.38 -0.13 -25.58
C ASP A 924 18.62 1.38 -25.58
N ARG A 925 19.87 1.76 -25.88
CA ARG A 925 20.29 3.17 -25.98
C ARG A 925 21.55 3.28 -26.83
N PHE A 926 21.78 4.45 -27.40
CA PHE A 926 23.05 4.78 -28.03
C PHE A 926 24.07 5.19 -26.97
N GLU A 927 25.24 4.55 -26.95
CA GLU A 927 26.34 4.89 -26.05
C GLU A 927 27.35 5.75 -26.82
N LEU A 928 27.40 7.04 -26.48
CA LEU A 928 28.32 8.01 -27.08
C LEU A 928 29.22 8.63 -26.00
N SER A 929 30.43 9.04 -26.38
CA SER A 929 31.37 9.71 -25.49
C SER A 929 31.97 10.96 -26.13
N GLY A 930 32.23 11.98 -25.32
CA GLY A 930 32.79 13.25 -25.77
C GLY A 930 34.32 13.28 -25.94
N PRO A 931 34.85 14.44 -26.38
CA PRO A 931 34.10 15.63 -26.81
C PRO A 931 33.49 15.44 -28.22
N MET A 932 32.22 15.81 -28.37
CA MET A 932 31.47 15.72 -29.63
C MET A 932 30.67 17.02 -29.82
N THR A 933 30.66 17.55 -31.04
CA THR A 933 29.83 18.71 -31.40
C THR A 933 28.43 18.26 -31.83
N LEU A 934 27.46 19.17 -31.83
CA LEU A 934 26.13 18.88 -32.38
C LEU A 934 26.23 18.42 -33.85
N GLN A 935 27.10 19.06 -34.64
CA GLN A 935 27.37 18.64 -36.01
C GLN A 935 27.93 17.21 -36.06
N GLY A 936 28.92 16.89 -35.23
CA GLY A 936 29.49 15.54 -35.17
C GLY A 936 28.48 14.47 -34.77
N LEU A 937 27.52 14.80 -33.89
CA LEU A 937 26.42 13.89 -33.54
C LEU A 937 25.48 13.64 -34.74
N ILE A 938 25.09 14.70 -35.44
CA ILE A 938 24.22 14.59 -36.63
C ILE A 938 24.90 13.78 -37.73
N GLU A 939 26.19 14.04 -37.97
CA GLU A 939 27.00 13.29 -38.94
C GLU A 939 27.16 11.83 -38.51
N TYR A 940 27.37 11.53 -37.22
CA TYR A 940 27.43 10.16 -36.72
C TYR A 940 26.14 9.39 -37.01
N PHE A 941 24.97 9.95 -36.68
CA PHE A 941 23.67 9.31 -36.95
C PHE A 941 23.46 9.10 -38.46
N LYS A 942 23.82 10.08 -39.28
CA LYS A 942 23.67 9.99 -40.73
C LYS A 942 24.61 8.95 -41.35
N ASP A 943 25.88 9.00 -41.02
CA ASP A 943 26.90 8.20 -41.69
C ASP A 943 26.94 6.77 -41.17
N SER A 944 26.80 6.59 -39.85
CA SER A 944 26.92 5.29 -39.19
C SER A 944 25.60 4.54 -39.08
N LEU A 945 24.50 5.25 -38.83
CA LEU A 945 23.19 4.64 -38.59
C LEU A 945 22.20 4.83 -39.75
N LYS A 946 22.56 5.63 -40.76
CA LYS A 946 21.67 6.02 -41.87
C LYS A 946 20.40 6.71 -41.39
N LEU A 947 20.50 7.47 -40.30
CA LEU A 947 19.40 8.20 -39.69
C LEU A 947 19.63 9.69 -39.77
N ASN A 948 18.62 10.43 -40.23
CA ASN A 948 18.68 11.89 -40.26
C ASN A 948 18.07 12.45 -38.97
N VAL A 949 18.87 13.10 -38.14
CA VAL A 949 18.38 13.73 -36.90
C VAL A 949 17.47 14.92 -37.23
N THR A 950 16.19 14.82 -36.88
CA THR A 950 15.19 15.86 -37.10
C THR A 950 15.03 16.75 -35.88
N MET A 951 15.16 16.19 -34.67
CA MET A 951 15.10 16.90 -33.40
C MET A 951 16.02 16.27 -32.35
N LEU A 952 16.60 17.09 -31.48
CA LEU A 952 17.37 16.68 -30.31
C LEU A 952 16.95 17.51 -29.10
N SER A 953 16.63 16.85 -27.99
CA SER A 953 16.26 17.48 -26.72
C SER A 953 17.00 16.88 -25.53
N GLN A 954 17.06 17.66 -24.45
CA GLN A 954 17.53 17.23 -23.14
C GLN A 954 16.48 17.67 -22.13
N ASP A 955 15.83 16.71 -21.47
CA ASP A 955 14.62 16.93 -20.68
C ASP A 955 13.57 17.73 -21.48
N VAL A 956 13.09 18.84 -20.92
CA VAL A 956 12.10 19.74 -21.52
C VAL A 956 12.69 20.72 -22.55
N SER A 957 14.01 20.72 -22.74
CA SER A 957 14.72 21.72 -23.55
C SER A 957 15.07 21.21 -24.94
N MET A 958 14.56 21.89 -25.96
CA MET A 958 14.88 21.59 -27.37
C MET A 958 16.24 22.20 -27.77
N LEU A 959 17.23 21.33 -27.99
CA LEU A 959 18.60 21.69 -28.34
C LEU A 959 18.76 21.92 -29.84
N TYR A 960 18.10 21.11 -30.66
CA TYR A 960 18.13 21.23 -32.12
C TYR A 960 16.80 20.78 -32.72
N ALA A 961 16.36 21.43 -33.78
CA ALA A 961 15.32 20.93 -34.68
C ALA A 961 15.55 21.47 -36.10
N PHE A 962 15.19 20.68 -37.11
CA PHE A 962 15.40 21.05 -38.51
C PHE A 962 14.65 22.33 -38.92
N PHE A 963 13.54 22.65 -38.24
CA PHE A 963 12.71 23.84 -38.48
C PHE A 963 13.15 25.09 -37.68
N MET A 964 14.20 25.01 -36.85
CA MET A 964 14.74 26.20 -36.16
C MET A 964 15.31 27.21 -37.16
N PRO A 965 15.29 28.53 -36.90
CA PRO A 965 15.88 29.53 -37.79
C PRO A 965 17.34 29.21 -38.18
N GLU A 966 17.70 29.39 -39.45
CA GLU A 966 19.00 28.97 -39.98
C GLU A 966 20.19 29.56 -39.21
N ALA A 967 20.12 30.83 -38.82
CA ALA A 967 21.13 31.50 -38.01
C ALA A 967 21.38 30.76 -36.67
N LYS A 968 20.29 30.33 -36.01
CA LYS A 968 20.32 29.62 -34.73
C LYS A 968 20.87 28.20 -34.88
N ARG A 969 20.58 27.53 -36.00
CA ARG A 969 21.16 26.21 -36.31
C ARG A 969 22.67 26.31 -36.54
N LYS A 970 23.12 27.25 -37.38
CA LYS A 970 24.56 27.45 -37.66
C LYS A 970 25.37 27.77 -36.39
N GLU A 971 24.80 28.57 -35.50
CA GLU A 971 25.39 28.88 -34.20
C GLU A 971 25.57 27.62 -33.33
N ARG A 972 24.53 26.78 -33.25
CA ARG A 972 24.51 25.59 -32.37
C ARG A 972 25.31 24.40 -32.91
N LEU A 973 25.42 24.24 -34.24
CA LEU A 973 26.09 23.10 -34.88
C LEU A 973 27.56 22.94 -34.47
N VAL A 974 28.26 24.06 -34.29
CA VAL A 974 29.69 24.06 -33.91
C VAL A 974 29.93 23.91 -32.40
N MET A 975 28.89 24.02 -31.58
CA MET A 975 29.00 23.90 -30.12
C MET A 975 29.24 22.44 -29.73
N SER A 976 30.04 22.21 -28.68
CA SER A 976 30.07 20.91 -28.02
C SER A 976 28.69 20.60 -27.43
N LEU A 977 28.31 19.32 -27.33
CA LEU A 977 27.02 18.94 -26.73
C LEU A 977 26.88 19.46 -25.29
N LYS A 978 27.99 19.52 -24.55
CA LYS A 978 28.05 20.13 -23.21
C LYS A 978 27.71 21.62 -23.27
N ASP A 979 28.44 22.40 -24.07
CA ASP A 979 28.25 23.85 -24.16
C ASP A 979 26.84 24.19 -24.69
N LEU A 980 26.33 23.38 -25.62
CA LEU A 980 24.99 23.52 -26.16
C LEU A 980 23.93 23.41 -25.05
N VAL A 981 24.04 22.40 -24.19
CA VAL A 981 23.12 22.24 -23.05
C VAL A 981 23.23 23.43 -22.10
N GLU A 982 24.44 23.89 -21.77
CA GLU A 982 24.63 25.03 -20.85
C GLU A 982 24.05 26.34 -21.41
N VAL A 983 24.24 26.58 -22.71
CA VAL A 983 23.72 27.77 -23.41
C VAL A 983 22.20 27.75 -23.48
N VAL A 984 21.59 26.60 -23.85
CA VAL A 984 20.13 26.51 -24.01
C VAL A 984 19.42 26.54 -22.67
N ASN A 985 19.93 25.81 -21.67
CA ASN A 985 19.32 25.77 -20.35
C ASN A 985 19.67 26.99 -19.48
N LYS A 986 20.59 27.86 -19.93
CA LYS A 986 21.10 29.02 -19.20
C LYS A 986 21.63 28.67 -17.80
N ARG A 987 22.11 27.44 -17.63
CA ARG A 987 22.64 26.89 -16.37
C ARG A 987 23.87 26.05 -16.67
N LYS A 988 24.91 26.18 -15.87
CA LYS A 988 26.09 25.31 -15.99
C LYS A 988 25.74 23.89 -15.56
N ILE A 989 26.34 22.90 -16.22
CA ILE A 989 26.21 21.51 -15.81
C ILE A 989 26.99 21.32 -14.49
N PRO A 990 26.36 20.80 -13.42
CA PRO A 990 27.05 20.59 -12.16
C PRO A 990 28.27 19.66 -12.31
N PRO A 991 29.39 19.89 -11.56
CA PRO A 991 30.60 19.10 -11.71
C PRO A 991 30.47 17.59 -11.43
N HIS A 992 29.44 17.19 -10.68
CA HIS A 992 29.18 15.78 -10.37
C HIS A 992 28.48 15.02 -11.50
N VAL A 993 27.91 15.72 -12.49
CA VAL A 993 27.23 15.10 -13.64
C VAL A 993 28.28 14.59 -14.61
N LYS A 994 28.34 13.26 -14.78
CA LYS A 994 29.27 12.58 -15.69
C LYS A 994 28.64 12.21 -17.03
N VAL A 995 27.31 12.20 -17.12
CA VAL A 995 26.58 11.74 -18.29
C VAL A 995 25.41 12.69 -18.57
N LEU A 996 25.14 12.92 -19.86
CA LEU A 996 23.94 13.61 -20.34
C LEU A 996 23.06 12.62 -21.10
N VAL A 997 21.75 12.72 -20.88
CA VAL A 997 20.75 11.92 -21.61
C VAL A 997 20.10 12.82 -22.65
N PHE A 998 20.04 12.36 -23.90
CA PHE A 998 19.35 13.08 -24.97
C PHE A 998 18.26 12.22 -25.59
N ASP A 999 17.10 12.83 -25.81
CA ASP A 999 16.05 12.29 -26.65
C ASP A 999 16.27 12.80 -28.08
N VAL A 1000 16.15 11.89 -29.04
CA VAL A 1000 16.43 12.17 -30.44
C VAL A 1000 15.28 11.66 -31.30
N CYS A 1001 14.79 12.51 -32.20
CA CYS A 1001 13.89 12.10 -33.26
C CYS A 1001 14.67 12.05 -34.57
N CYS A 1002 14.40 11.00 -35.35
CA CYS A 1002 15.07 10.76 -36.61
C CYS A 1002 14.06 10.48 -37.73
N SER A 1003 14.47 10.76 -38.95
CA SER A 1003 13.86 10.20 -40.15
C SER A 1003 14.81 9.20 -40.83
N ASP A 1004 14.24 8.25 -41.55
CA ASP A 1004 14.97 7.34 -42.41
C ASP A 1004 15.46 8.02 -43.71
N GLU A 1005 16.15 7.27 -44.58
CA GLU A 1005 16.63 7.75 -45.89
C GLU A 1005 15.49 8.11 -46.87
N HIS A 1006 14.24 7.80 -46.50
CA HIS A 1006 13.03 8.14 -47.26
C HIS A 1006 12.22 9.27 -46.62
N ASP A 1007 12.82 10.02 -45.68
CA ASP A 1007 12.20 11.12 -44.93
C ASP A 1007 10.95 10.71 -44.13
N LYS A 1008 10.86 9.43 -43.74
CA LYS A 1008 9.81 8.96 -42.84
C LYS A 1008 10.31 8.98 -41.40
N ASP A 1009 9.52 9.57 -40.50
CA ASP A 1009 9.82 9.56 -39.07
C ASP A 1009 9.89 8.13 -38.52
N VAL A 1010 10.94 7.88 -37.73
CA VAL A 1010 11.19 6.58 -37.08
C VAL A 1010 11.54 6.79 -35.61
N ASP A 1011 11.00 5.91 -34.76
CA ASP A 1011 11.37 5.85 -33.36
C ASP A 1011 12.76 5.22 -33.24
N VAL A 1012 13.57 5.76 -32.33
CA VAL A 1012 14.93 5.29 -32.05
C VAL A 1012 15.21 5.32 -30.54
N PRO A 1013 16.19 4.56 -30.05
CA PRO A 1013 16.62 4.65 -28.66
C PRO A 1013 17.11 6.05 -28.26
N TYR A 1014 17.05 6.35 -26.97
CA TYR A 1014 17.68 7.56 -26.41
C TYR A 1014 19.21 7.47 -26.46
N ILE A 1015 19.88 8.61 -26.26
CA ILE A 1015 21.35 8.71 -26.26
C ILE A 1015 21.84 8.87 -24.82
N ARG A 1016 22.77 8.00 -24.41
CA ARG A 1016 23.60 8.17 -23.22
C ARG A 1016 24.95 8.75 -23.65
N TYR A 1017 25.20 10.02 -23.31
CA TYR A 1017 26.40 10.75 -23.69
C TYR A 1017 27.34 10.97 -22.49
N VAL A 1018 28.46 10.26 -22.45
CA VAL A 1018 29.46 10.35 -21.38
C VAL A 1018 30.33 11.59 -21.58
N LEU A 1019 30.36 12.47 -20.57
CA LEU A 1019 31.25 13.63 -20.51
C LEU A 1019 32.67 13.15 -20.16
N GLU A 1020 33.69 13.65 -20.84
CA GLU A 1020 35.08 13.37 -20.41
C GLU A 1020 35.34 13.96 -19.01
N PRO A 1021 36.19 13.31 -18.18
CA PRO A 1021 36.64 13.89 -16.92
C PRO A 1021 37.28 15.25 -17.17
N ALA A 1022 36.96 16.25 -16.35
CA ALA A 1022 37.73 17.49 -16.32
C ALA A 1022 39.20 17.14 -16.03
N LYS A 1023 40.11 17.47 -16.95
CA LYS A 1023 41.55 17.33 -16.76
C LYS A 1023 42.07 18.20 -15.63
#